data_AF-A0A8H7MAC8-F1
#
_entry.id   AF-A0A8H7MAC8-F1
#
_cell.length_a   1.000
_cell.length_b   1.000
_cell.length_c   1.000
_cell.angle_alpha   90.00
_cell.angle_beta   90.00
_cell.angle_gamma   90.00
#
_symmetry.space_group_name_H-M   'P 1'
#
loop_
_entity.id
_entity.type
_entity.pdbx_description
1 polymer ?
#
loop_
_entity_poly.entity_id
_entity_poly.type
_entity_poly.pdbx_seq_one_letter_code
_entity_poly.pdbx_strand_id
1 'polypeptide(L)'
;MVLVIVDSKMSLEVRLCSTTTGLSHPLARNPVFFVQVGFRIPGPGHQTFTLEVIGDILVVRIAEILDYEYEIMAWNWKSGALLCRIGSISGIADFTLLDSTHLALFSVTTDEQGPRLIALSLYSMIPHTHDETATGPYFSAMEYESAQPSLVFEFPKLDDAYQVLSRVIMRSDPIPGRTTYTKSASFAHSTALTLSIIMSLSHFSSPDMDENSVHLRIFVDAKSLLSCLLEPTGHEDTVVIPWEVWGTRATRWFLCEKQTTYWVYWTSGSRFVRVNENAHSDLDDLSVFDFHPPIVKRTSPYSNRDSTEDQMPLYKEKMRENVLNGRGLLVPHPETLDPDTSVPPSLTHTVGSDMPTVIKTGFAVPIESCLSYRVVTRPSSVPHLEDWSIDGSHIIGMMTVSAYIHSGGDRELTKISIASASTVSSTIVYFMADGTYSPDLLGIFPDELIVRILHFCDFEDILQFATTNRRYYNVVVHTISLQLHVELEANCLEIIKGSQKNNATYSLLLDELARYRDAWLDLKFETPFQQFSEERALLWDFRGGYYAVGFTSASTTTSDADSLEIIPLDSSHARSKLTLPTDFHELTFDSDQDFLVLAKVDAFKFVSFMLRLAHPLAENPMFTVQVDFPIPDPKDEPQAFTMEVMDAILVVKITDPRARKYELIAWNWKTWEPLLRVGSISGAIDFSFLQKTHLVLFSAEEKGKDLRLIELLLYSISPQISKRKKTSTLFHASDYDHAVPVLILRFPEPEKSYTVMPTISFIKSNSTPGKTVYAKSAGFAHPSSPTLGVFLSLYKSPSLHADEETARFLIAISTRYILLYLIELPDQKCSSVIPWDEWGTNATRWFVSDDNIYQWAYWMSGTRLIRVHENPVSVLRDLSILDFNSRTIRRFGSSSSEKSFGIHQPPKATIISSFRFLQKRSDQITENKSCIPQPP
;
A
#
# COMPACT_ATOMS: atom_id res chain seq x y z
N MET A 1 10.67 -2.96 6.67
CA MET A 1 10.44 -4.21 5.91
C MET A 1 11.29 -5.30 6.55
N VAL A 2 10.82 -6.54 6.60
CA VAL A 2 11.65 -7.73 6.90
C VAL A 2 11.27 -8.83 5.92
N LEU A 3 12.28 -9.54 5.45
CA LEU A 3 12.25 -10.32 4.23
C LEU A 3 12.74 -11.75 4.57
N VAL A 4 11.83 -12.72 4.42
CA VAL A 4 12.00 -14.13 4.78
C VAL A 4 11.53 -15.03 3.63
N ILE A 5 12.21 -16.17 3.55
CA ILE A 5 12.47 -17.01 2.38
C ILE A 5 13.08 -18.35 2.94
N VAL A 6 13.13 -19.46 2.18
CA VAL A 6 13.43 -20.83 2.72
C VAL A 6 14.78 -21.45 2.30
N ASP A 7 15.80 -21.45 3.17
CA ASP A 7 17.21 -21.57 2.77
C ASP A 7 17.58 -23.01 2.44
N SER A 8 17.95 -23.81 3.43
CA SER A 8 17.75 -25.25 3.32
C SER A 8 16.33 -25.61 3.71
N LYS A 9 15.95 -26.87 3.47
CA LYS A 9 14.78 -27.50 4.09
C LYS A 9 14.77 -27.37 5.62
N MET A 10 15.82 -26.88 6.28
CA MET A 10 15.94 -26.72 7.73
C MET A 10 16.56 -25.37 8.14
N SER A 11 16.72 -24.41 7.22
CA SER A 11 17.32 -23.11 7.50
C SER A 11 16.52 -22.01 6.83
N LEU A 12 16.58 -20.81 7.39
CA LEU A 12 16.26 -19.55 6.73
C LEU A 12 17.31 -18.53 7.17
N GLU A 13 17.99 -17.90 6.24
CA GLU A 13 18.42 -16.51 6.47
C GLU A 13 17.22 -15.56 6.75
N VAL A 14 17.51 -14.40 7.33
CA VAL A 14 16.57 -13.31 7.54
C VAL A 14 17.32 -12.05 7.18
N ARG A 15 16.69 -11.22 6.35
CA ARG A 15 17.24 -9.91 6.00
C ARG A 15 16.14 -8.87 6.19
N LEU A 16 16.43 -7.82 6.95
CA LEU A 16 15.50 -6.68 7.11
C LEU A 16 15.36 -5.90 5.78
N CYS A 17 14.80 -4.70 5.77
CA CYS A 17 15.01 -3.74 4.67
C CYS A 17 14.81 -2.29 5.11
N SER A 18 15.78 -1.43 4.76
CA SER A 18 15.51 0.00 4.64
C SER A 18 14.58 0.19 3.44
N THR A 19 13.30 0.47 3.71
CA THR A 19 12.26 0.66 2.68
C THR A 19 12.64 1.78 1.69
N THR A 20 13.35 2.80 2.15
CA THR A 20 13.82 3.94 1.35
C THR A 20 14.96 3.60 0.39
N THR A 21 15.83 2.64 0.70
CA THR A 21 17.10 2.42 -0.04
C THR A 21 17.30 1.00 -0.60
N GLY A 22 16.45 0.05 -0.18
CA GLY A 22 16.61 -1.40 -0.42
C GLY A 22 17.80 -2.04 0.34
N LEU A 23 18.71 -1.25 0.91
CA LEU A 23 19.95 -1.75 1.52
C LEU A 23 19.73 -2.45 2.86
N SER A 24 20.80 -3.13 3.32
CA SER A 24 21.14 -3.35 4.73
C SER A 24 20.66 -2.18 5.60
N HIS A 25 19.97 -2.48 6.69
CA HIS A 25 19.30 -1.45 7.47
C HIS A 25 20.34 -0.76 8.36
N PRO A 26 20.55 0.56 8.29
CA PRO A 26 21.70 1.21 8.91
C PRO A 26 21.72 1.12 10.46
N LEU A 27 20.56 0.86 11.07
CA LEU A 27 20.43 0.66 12.52
C LEU A 27 20.55 -0.80 12.97
N ALA A 28 20.77 -1.76 12.05
CA ALA A 28 20.86 -3.18 12.36
C ALA A 28 22.32 -3.65 12.40
N ARG A 29 22.79 -4.13 13.56
CA ARG A 29 24.11 -4.73 13.74
C ARG A 29 24.29 -5.95 12.83
N ASN A 30 23.29 -6.83 12.83
CA ASN A 30 23.20 -7.99 11.94
C ASN A 30 22.08 -7.72 10.91
N PRO A 31 22.35 -6.97 9.81
CA PRO A 31 21.35 -6.75 8.76
C PRO A 31 21.05 -8.03 7.97
N VAL A 32 21.81 -9.07 8.21
CA VAL A 32 21.73 -10.39 7.61
C VAL A 32 22.03 -11.37 8.73
N PHE A 33 21.17 -12.36 8.93
CA PHE A 33 21.41 -13.48 9.84
C PHE A 33 20.75 -14.77 9.34
N PHE A 34 21.03 -15.91 9.97
CA PHE A 34 20.55 -17.25 9.64
C PHE A 34 19.92 -17.90 10.87
N VAL A 35 18.84 -18.64 10.65
CA VAL A 35 18.01 -19.32 11.66
C VAL A 35 17.79 -20.74 11.18
N GLN A 36 18.40 -21.71 11.85
CA GLN A 36 18.22 -23.14 11.58
C GLN A 36 17.11 -23.70 12.49
N VAL A 37 16.21 -24.51 11.93
CA VAL A 37 15.09 -25.15 12.64
C VAL A 37 15.26 -26.68 12.64
N GLY A 38 14.65 -27.37 13.60
CA GLY A 38 14.76 -28.83 13.72
C GLY A 38 14.07 -29.62 12.60
N PHE A 39 13.01 -29.05 12.02
CA PHE A 39 12.10 -29.73 11.10
C PHE A 39 12.24 -29.33 9.63
N ARG A 40 11.48 -30.02 8.75
CA ARG A 40 11.44 -29.71 7.33
C ARG A 40 10.52 -28.53 7.04
N ILE A 41 11.06 -27.45 6.50
CA ILE A 41 10.26 -26.34 5.95
C ILE A 41 9.61 -26.78 4.62
N PRO A 42 8.28 -26.66 4.44
CA PRO A 42 7.57 -27.11 3.24
C PRO A 42 7.90 -26.30 1.98
N GLY A 43 8.08 -24.98 2.12
CA GLY A 43 8.32 -24.05 1.02
C GLY A 43 7.74 -22.66 1.32
N PRO A 44 7.80 -21.70 0.37
CA PRO A 44 7.23 -20.37 0.57
C PRO A 44 5.70 -20.39 0.45
N GLY A 45 5.01 -20.08 1.55
CA GLY A 45 3.55 -19.91 1.58
C GLY A 45 3.08 -19.17 2.83
N HIS A 46 1.91 -18.53 2.76
CA HIS A 46 1.32 -17.73 3.85
C HIS A 46 0.99 -18.54 5.12
N GLN A 47 0.87 -19.87 5.00
CA GLN A 47 0.69 -20.75 6.15
C GLN A 47 2.04 -21.14 6.81
N THR A 48 3.14 -21.12 6.06
CA THR A 48 4.48 -21.51 6.53
C THR A 48 5.15 -20.42 7.36
N PHE A 49 4.91 -19.14 7.04
CA PHE A 49 5.60 -18.01 7.66
C PHE A 49 4.64 -16.92 8.15
N THR A 50 4.92 -16.38 9.35
CA THR A 50 4.30 -15.16 9.87
C THR A 50 5.40 -14.21 10.33
N LEU A 51 5.30 -12.91 10.02
CA LEU A 51 6.31 -11.90 10.31
C LEU A 51 5.67 -10.66 10.94
N GLU A 52 6.11 -10.27 12.14
CA GLU A 52 5.69 -9.00 12.76
C GLU A 52 6.91 -8.19 13.22
N VAL A 53 6.79 -6.86 13.21
CA VAL A 53 7.87 -5.92 13.58
C VAL A 53 7.28 -4.75 14.36
N ILE A 54 7.65 -4.63 15.63
CA ILE A 54 7.27 -3.52 16.51
C ILE A 54 8.53 -2.78 16.97
N GLY A 55 8.70 -1.52 16.55
CA GLY A 55 9.86 -0.70 16.90
C GLY A 55 11.20 -1.39 16.60
N ASP A 56 11.82 -1.91 17.66
CA ASP A 56 13.14 -2.54 17.66
C ASP A 56 13.08 -4.08 17.70
N ILE A 57 11.88 -4.66 17.82
CA ILE A 57 11.62 -6.11 17.86
C ILE A 57 11.17 -6.61 16.49
N LEU A 58 11.66 -7.79 16.11
CA LEU A 58 11.21 -8.61 14.99
C LEU A 58 10.81 -9.98 15.54
N VAL A 59 9.64 -10.48 15.16
CA VAL A 59 9.22 -11.86 15.41
C VAL A 59 9.00 -12.60 14.10
N VAL A 60 9.51 -13.83 14.02
CA VAL A 60 9.35 -14.75 12.88
C VAL A 60 8.75 -16.05 13.38
N ARG A 61 7.60 -16.47 12.81
CA ARG A 61 7.10 -17.85 12.89
C ARG A 61 7.50 -18.62 11.64
N ILE A 62 7.91 -19.86 11.84
CA ILE A 62 8.11 -20.90 10.83
C ILE A 62 7.25 -22.09 11.25
N ALA A 63 6.52 -22.73 10.33
CA ALA A 63 5.72 -23.91 10.64
C ALA A 63 5.65 -24.93 9.48
N GLU A 64 5.77 -26.21 9.81
CA GLU A 64 5.28 -27.32 8.99
C GLU A 64 3.94 -27.80 9.56
N ILE A 65 2.88 -27.52 8.82
CA ILE A 65 1.49 -27.65 9.30
C ILE A 65 0.93 -29.05 9.06
N LEU A 66 1.58 -29.86 8.21
CA LEU A 66 1.22 -31.26 7.98
C LEU A 66 1.80 -32.21 9.04
N ASP A 67 3.02 -31.92 9.50
CA ASP A 67 3.71 -32.71 10.54
C ASP A 67 3.51 -32.12 11.96
N TYR A 68 2.78 -31.00 12.08
CA TYR A 68 2.46 -30.27 13.32
C TYR A 68 3.71 -29.75 14.08
N GLU A 69 4.65 -29.14 13.37
CA GLU A 69 5.87 -28.57 13.94
C GLU A 69 5.94 -27.04 13.71
N TYR A 70 6.36 -26.27 14.71
CA TYR A 70 6.59 -24.83 14.57
C TYR A 70 7.75 -24.30 15.43
N GLU A 71 8.39 -23.22 14.95
CA GLU A 71 9.34 -22.40 15.69
C GLU A 71 8.91 -20.93 15.58
N ILE A 72 8.90 -20.23 16.71
CA ILE A 72 8.70 -18.79 16.79
C ILE A 72 9.89 -18.19 17.49
N MET A 73 10.55 -17.22 16.87
CA MET A 73 11.73 -16.57 17.43
C MET A 73 11.59 -15.05 17.34
N ALA A 74 11.93 -14.37 18.42
CA ALA A 74 11.87 -12.92 18.57
C ALA A 74 13.28 -12.37 18.81
N TRP A 75 13.66 -11.30 18.08
CA TRP A 75 14.95 -10.63 18.22
C TRP A 75 14.78 -9.13 18.40
N ASN A 76 15.68 -8.50 19.14
CA ASN A 76 15.94 -7.07 19.00
C ASN A 76 16.78 -6.87 17.72
N TRP A 77 16.12 -6.53 16.60
CA TRP A 77 16.75 -6.52 15.27
C TRP A 77 17.87 -5.46 15.12
N LYS A 78 17.90 -4.45 16.00
CA LYS A 78 19.01 -3.47 16.04
C LYS A 78 20.28 -4.06 16.65
N SER A 79 20.18 -4.60 17.86
CA SER A 79 21.33 -5.14 18.62
C SER A 79 21.77 -6.53 18.18
N GLY A 80 20.88 -7.28 17.52
CA GLY A 80 21.09 -8.68 17.14
C GLY A 80 20.87 -9.69 18.27
N ALA A 81 20.40 -9.26 19.45
CA ALA A 81 20.06 -10.17 20.54
C ALA A 81 18.78 -10.96 20.21
N LEU A 82 18.78 -12.26 20.47
CA LEU A 82 17.56 -13.06 20.64
C LEU A 82 16.88 -12.62 21.95
N LEU A 83 15.54 -12.60 21.96
CA LEU A 83 14.71 -12.20 23.10
C LEU A 83 13.82 -13.36 23.59
N CYS A 84 13.41 -14.23 22.68
CA CYS A 84 12.53 -15.36 22.97
C CYS A 84 12.61 -16.40 21.84
N ARG A 85 12.56 -17.69 22.20
CA ARG A 85 12.27 -18.83 21.31
C ARG A 85 11.06 -19.56 21.86
N ILE A 86 10.13 -19.98 21.00
CA ILE A 86 9.01 -20.85 21.33
C ILE A 86 8.90 -21.91 20.22
N GLY A 87 9.31 -23.14 20.51
CA GLY A 87 9.27 -24.26 19.57
C GLY A 87 8.37 -25.40 20.03
N SER A 88 7.69 -26.07 19.09
CA SER A 88 6.91 -27.28 19.32
C SER A 88 7.03 -28.26 18.14
N ILE A 89 6.99 -29.55 18.46
CA ILE A 89 7.03 -30.68 17.51
C ILE A 89 5.69 -31.45 17.45
N SER A 90 4.64 -30.90 18.07
CA SER A 90 3.36 -31.58 18.29
C SER A 90 2.21 -30.59 18.48
N GLY A 91 2.06 -29.66 17.54
CA GLY A 91 0.96 -28.68 17.53
C GLY A 91 1.00 -27.66 16.39
N ILE A 92 -0.05 -26.85 16.31
CA ILE A 92 -0.16 -25.69 15.42
C ILE A 92 -0.24 -24.42 16.27
N ALA A 93 0.32 -23.31 15.78
CA ALA A 93 0.16 -22.01 16.43
C ALA A 93 0.26 -20.84 15.45
N ASP A 94 -0.28 -19.70 15.86
CA ASP A 94 -0.07 -18.38 15.28
C ASP A 94 0.08 -17.35 16.42
N PHE A 95 0.74 -16.22 16.15
CA PHE A 95 1.11 -15.25 17.18
C PHE A 95 0.74 -13.82 16.77
N THR A 96 0.66 -12.93 17.77
CA THR A 96 0.65 -11.48 17.55
C THR A 96 1.20 -10.74 18.79
N LEU A 97 1.63 -9.50 18.61
CA LEU A 97 2.28 -8.68 19.64
C LEU A 97 1.29 -7.84 20.46
N LEU A 98 1.28 -7.99 21.79
CA LEU A 98 0.41 -7.19 22.66
C LEU A 98 0.98 -5.80 22.93
N ASP A 99 2.30 -5.67 23.04
CA ASP A 99 3.02 -4.41 23.26
C ASP A 99 4.50 -4.61 22.89
N SER A 100 5.39 -3.69 23.32
CA SER A 100 6.84 -3.76 23.07
C SER A 100 7.60 -4.77 23.96
N THR A 101 6.90 -5.59 24.73
CA THR A 101 7.45 -6.48 25.78
C THR A 101 6.74 -7.84 25.86
N HIS A 102 5.49 -7.97 25.42
CA HIS A 102 4.68 -9.19 25.53
C HIS A 102 4.18 -9.71 24.17
N LEU A 103 4.37 -11.00 23.94
CA LEU A 103 3.87 -11.74 22.79
C LEU A 103 2.70 -12.63 23.23
N ALA A 104 1.62 -12.63 22.45
CA ALA A 104 0.51 -13.59 22.60
C ALA A 104 0.63 -14.71 21.55
N LEU A 105 0.46 -15.95 22.00
CA LEU A 105 0.51 -17.16 21.20
C LEU A 105 -0.83 -17.89 21.29
N PHE A 106 -1.55 -18.05 20.18
CA PHE A 106 -2.66 -18.99 20.12
C PHE A 106 -2.14 -20.32 19.60
N SER A 107 -2.23 -21.36 20.43
CA SER A 107 -1.65 -22.68 20.15
C SER A 107 -2.66 -23.80 20.37
N VAL A 108 -2.58 -24.83 19.52
CA VAL A 108 -3.30 -26.09 19.69
C VAL A 108 -2.31 -27.24 19.61
N THR A 109 -2.13 -27.98 20.72
CA THR A 109 -1.25 -29.16 20.75
C THR A 109 -2.02 -30.45 20.45
N THR A 110 -1.29 -31.45 19.97
CA THR A 110 -1.83 -32.76 19.60
C THR A 110 -1.85 -33.72 20.78
N ASP A 111 -2.96 -34.43 20.97
CA ASP A 111 -3.03 -35.64 21.82
C ASP A 111 -3.02 -36.92 20.94
N GLU A 112 -3.36 -38.08 21.51
CA GLU A 112 -3.42 -39.37 20.79
C GLU A 112 -4.40 -39.40 19.60
N GLN A 113 -5.32 -38.44 19.50
CA GLN A 113 -6.39 -38.37 18.50
C GLN A 113 -6.22 -37.21 17.50
N GLY A 114 -5.36 -36.21 17.80
CA GLY A 114 -5.06 -35.10 16.89
C GLY A 114 -4.94 -33.74 17.60
N PRO A 115 -4.88 -32.62 16.85
CA PRO A 115 -4.80 -31.26 17.39
C PRO A 115 -6.10 -30.88 18.12
N ARG A 116 -6.06 -30.91 19.46
CA ARG A 116 -7.26 -30.85 20.32
C ARG A 116 -7.13 -29.99 21.58
N LEU A 117 -5.91 -29.80 22.10
CA LEU A 117 -5.66 -29.06 23.34
C LEU A 117 -5.37 -27.59 23.01
N ILE A 118 -6.36 -26.72 23.21
CA ILE A 118 -6.33 -25.31 22.80
C ILE A 118 -5.92 -24.42 23.99
N ALA A 119 -4.98 -23.50 23.76
CA ALA A 119 -4.54 -22.50 24.75
C ALA A 119 -4.15 -21.16 24.10
N LEU A 120 -4.28 -20.08 24.87
CA LEU A 120 -3.71 -18.77 24.57
C LEU A 120 -2.65 -18.44 25.61
N SER A 121 -1.40 -18.29 25.21
CA SER A 121 -0.27 -18.14 26.13
C SER A 121 0.46 -16.81 25.94
N LEU A 122 0.87 -16.17 27.04
CA LEU A 122 1.64 -14.92 27.00
C LEU A 122 3.11 -15.17 27.36
N TYR A 123 4.01 -14.60 26.57
CA TYR A 123 5.45 -14.69 26.76
C TYR A 123 6.04 -13.31 26.94
N SER A 124 6.94 -13.16 27.92
CA SER A 124 7.81 -11.99 28.01
C SER A 124 8.90 -12.03 26.95
N MET A 125 9.28 -10.87 26.44
CA MET A 125 10.43 -10.64 25.55
C MET A 125 11.43 -9.64 26.17
N ILE A 126 11.35 -9.43 27.48
CA ILE A 126 12.28 -8.58 28.22
C ILE A 126 13.64 -9.31 28.29
N PRO A 127 14.77 -8.70 27.85
CA PRO A 127 16.07 -9.34 27.92
C PRO A 127 16.44 -9.72 29.35
N HIS A 128 16.87 -10.95 29.58
CA HIS A 128 17.41 -11.38 30.86
C HIS A 128 18.83 -10.82 31.04
N THR A 129 19.24 -10.55 32.28
CA THR A 129 20.55 -9.95 32.58
C THR A 129 21.76 -10.86 32.28
N HIS A 130 21.52 -12.06 31.75
CA HIS A 130 22.52 -13.04 31.35
C HIS A 130 22.46 -13.41 29.85
N ASP A 131 21.59 -12.79 29.06
CA ASP A 131 21.47 -13.11 27.63
C ASP A 131 22.79 -12.90 26.89
N GLU A 132 23.35 -13.99 26.34
CA GLU A 132 24.59 -13.93 25.60
C GLU A 132 24.42 -13.06 24.34
N THR A 133 25.29 -12.05 24.18
CA THR A 133 25.30 -11.26 22.94
C THR A 133 25.86 -12.12 21.80
N ALA A 134 24.97 -12.85 21.12
CA ALA A 134 25.28 -13.77 20.03
C ALA A 134 26.39 -13.23 19.11
N THR A 135 27.50 -13.96 19.04
CA THR A 135 28.77 -13.47 18.49
C THR A 135 28.85 -13.50 16.96
N GLY A 136 27.79 -13.95 16.28
CA GLY A 136 27.73 -14.06 14.83
C GLY A 136 26.32 -13.93 14.26
N PRO A 137 26.18 -14.02 12.94
CA PRO A 137 24.91 -13.91 12.22
C PRO A 137 24.21 -15.28 12.06
N TYR A 138 24.45 -16.26 12.94
CA TYR A 138 23.86 -17.60 12.87
C TYR A 138 23.20 -17.95 14.20
N PHE A 139 21.98 -18.48 14.13
CA PHE A 139 21.18 -18.97 15.24
C PHE A 139 20.69 -20.38 14.86
N SER A 140 20.96 -21.42 15.65
CA SER A 140 20.20 -22.66 15.54
C SER A 140 19.14 -22.68 16.64
N ALA A 141 17.87 -22.86 16.30
CA ALA A 141 16.80 -22.99 17.28
C ALA A 141 17.12 -24.07 18.34
N MET A 142 17.80 -25.15 17.92
CA MET A 142 18.22 -26.26 18.78
C MET A 142 19.35 -25.89 19.78
N GLU A 143 19.98 -24.73 19.66
CA GLU A 143 21.02 -24.22 20.58
C GLU A 143 20.46 -23.31 21.69
N TYR A 144 19.21 -22.83 21.57
CA TYR A 144 18.55 -21.97 22.55
C TYR A 144 17.39 -22.74 23.20
N GLU A 145 17.19 -22.58 24.50
CA GLU A 145 16.03 -23.20 25.17
C GLU A 145 14.71 -22.55 24.74
N SER A 146 13.62 -23.32 24.71
CA SER A 146 12.28 -22.76 24.51
C SER A 146 11.83 -22.04 25.78
N ALA A 147 11.49 -20.76 25.66
CA ALA A 147 10.96 -19.96 26.74
C ALA A 147 9.67 -20.58 27.31
N GLN A 148 9.44 -20.38 28.61
CA GLN A 148 8.17 -20.71 29.25
C GLN A 148 7.20 -19.52 29.13
N PRO A 149 5.90 -19.76 28.92
CA PRO A 149 4.90 -18.70 28.99
C PRO A 149 4.73 -18.22 30.43
N SER A 150 4.64 -16.91 30.62
CA SER A 150 4.34 -16.31 31.93
C SER A 150 2.92 -16.65 32.38
N LEU A 151 1.96 -16.59 31.44
CA LEU A 151 0.56 -16.98 31.65
C LEU A 151 0.10 -17.96 30.56
N VAL A 152 -0.71 -18.95 30.92
CA VAL A 152 -1.43 -19.84 30.00
C VAL A 152 -2.93 -19.75 30.30
N PHE A 153 -3.68 -19.21 29.34
CA PHE A 153 -5.14 -19.10 29.40
C PHE A 153 -5.77 -20.33 28.74
N GLU A 154 -6.45 -21.16 29.54
CA GLU A 154 -7.07 -22.40 29.06
C GLU A 154 -8.38 -22.12 28.30
N PHE A 155 -8.62 -22.90 27.25
CA PHE A 155 -9.91 -22.98 26.56
C PHE A 155 -10.67 -24.24 27.02
N PRO A 156 -12.02 -24.28 26.96
CA PRO A 156 -12.79 -25.45 27.35
C PRO A 156 -12.46 -26.67 26.49
N LYS A 157 -12.59 -27.87 27.08
CA LYS A 157 -12.25 -29.13 26.39
C LYS A 157 -13.08 -29.30 25.10
N LEU A 158 -12.38 -29.52 24.00
CA LEU A 158 -12.98 -29.91 22.72
C LEU A 158 -13.74 -31.24 22.88
N ASP A 159 -14.90 -31.37 22.21
CA ASP A 159 -15.70 -32.59 22.23
C ASP A 159 -14.96 -33.77 21.58
N ASP A 160 -15.15 -34.99 22.09
CA ASP A 160 -14.36 -36.14 21.66
C ASP A 160 -14.57 -36.51 20.18
N ALA A 161 -15.65 -36.06 19.52
CA ALA A 161 -15.89 -36.28 18.10
C ALA A 161 -15.23 -35.25 17.15
N TYR A 162 -14.54 -34.23 17.67
CA TYR A 162 -13.95 -33.14 16.90
C TYR A 162 -12.42 -33.00 17.07
N GLN A 163 -11.78 -32.42 16.06
CA GLN A 163 -10.40 -31.92 16.08
C GLN A 163 -10.34 -30.51 15.47
N VAL A 164 -9.31 -29.73 15.80
CA VAL A 164 -9.06 -28.43 15.16
C VAL A 164 -8.41 -28.62 13.79
N LEU A 165 -8.97 -28.02 12.75
CA LEU A 165 -8.33 -28.02 11.42
C LEU A 165 -7.01 -27.25 11.46
N SER A 166 -6.05 -27.72 10.67
CA SER A 166 -4.65 -27.25 10.67
C SER A 166 -4.43 -25.77 10.27
N ARG A 167 -5.51 -25.06 9.91
CA ARG A 167 -5.54 -23.62 9.69
C ARG A 167 -6.13 -22.89 10.90
N VAL A 168 -5.23 -22.36 11.74
CA VAL A 168 -5.52 -21.35 12.77
C VAL A 168 -4.85 -20.03 12.40
N ILE A 169 -5.48 -18.90 12.75
CA ILE A 169 -4.94 -17.54 12.52
C ILE A 169 -5.22 -16.69 13.76
N MET A 170 -4.26 -15.86 14.19
CA MET A 170 -4.47 -14.79 15.18
C MET A 170 -3.86 -13.48 14.68
N ARG A 171 -4.57 -12.37 14.83
CA ARG A 171 -4.07 -11.01 14.53
C ARG A 171 -4.54 -9.99 15.57
N SER A 172 -3.70 -9.01 15.85
CA SER A 172 -4.11 -7.72 16.42
C SER A 172 -3.63 -6.59 15.51
N ASP A 173 -4.34 -6.38 14.39
CA ASP A 173 -4.01 -5.33 13.43
C ASP A 173 -4.74 -4.01 13.76
N PRO A 174 -4.08 -2.84 13.60
CA PRO A 174 -2.66 -2.70 13.31
C PRO A 174 -1.83 -2.98 14.57
N ILE A 175 -0.76 -3.77 14.41
CA ILE A 175 0.21 -4.13 15.45
C ILE A 175 0.68 -2.87 16.21
N PRO A 176 0.92 -2.92 17.54
CA PRO A 176 1.17 -1.70 18.31
C PRO A 176 2.38 -0.89 17.83
N GLY A 177 2.35 0.42 18.05
CA GLY A 177 3.26 1.41 17.47
C GLY A 177 3.06 1.68 15.97
N ARG A 178 2.24 0.89 15.26
CA ARG A 178 1.88 1.14 13.85
C ARG A 178 0.82 2.24 13.74
N THR A 179 1.00 3.08 12.73
CA THR A 179 0.19 4.27 12.51
C THR A 179 -1.25 3.96 12.09
N THR A 180 -2.23 4.44 12.84
CA THR A 180 -3.68 4.31 12.59
C THR A 180 -4.26 5.51 11.83
N TYR A 181 -3.72 6.71 12.06
CA TYR A 181 -4.16 7.95 11.44
C TYR A 181 -2.95 8.84 11.13
N THR A 182 -3.01 9.66 10.08
CA THR A 182 -1.98 10.67 9.81
C THR A 182 -2.54 11.87 9.07
N LYS A 183 -2.62 13.00 9.78
CA LYS A 183 -2.95 14.31 9.20
C LYS A 183 -2.00 15.37 9.74
N SER A 184 -2.33 16.13 10.79
CA SER A 184 -1.42 17.12 11.39
C SER A 184 -0.41 16.49 12.37
N ALA A 185 -0.74 15.34 12.96
CA ALA A 185 0.20 14.39 13.55
C ALA A 185 -0.12 12.96 13.05
N SER A 186 0.67 11.98 13.50
CA SER A 186 0.37 10.56 13.35
C SER A 186 -0.03 9.95 14.69
N PHE A 187 -1.13 9.19 14.71
CA PHE A 187 -1.58 8.44 15.88
C PHE A 187 -1.27 6.94 15.71
N ALA A 188 -1.04 6.23 16.80
CA ALA A 188 -0.86 4.77 16.87
C ALA A 188 -1.43 4.23 18.19
N HIS A 189 -1.69 2.93 18.29
CA HIS A 189 -1.99 2.29 19.58
C HIS A 189 -0.68 1.85 20.27
N SER A 190 -0.53 2.09 21.57
CA SER A 190 0.65 1.67 22.35
C SER A 190 0.61 0.17 22.71
N THR A 191 -0.58 -0.40 22.82
CA THR A 191 -0.84 -1.82 23.06
C THR A 191 -1.89 -2.34 22.05
N ALA A 192 -2.03 -3.65 21.92
CA ALA A 192 -3.16 -4.26 21.23
C ALA A 192 -4.45 -3.92 21.99
N LEU A 193 -5.57 -3.78 21.26
CA LEU A 193 -6.90 -3.57 21.86
C LEU A 193 -7.74 -4.84 21.81
N THR A 194 -7.73 -5.53 20.68
CA THR A 194 -8.51 -6.75 20.47
C THR A 194 -7.73 -7.74 19.62
N LEU A 195 -7.74 -9.01 20.02
CA LEU A 195 -7.18 -10.11 19.23
C LEU A 195 -8.33 -10.76 18.44
N SER A 196 -8.18 -10.89 17.13
CA SER A 196 -9.07 -11.67 16.28
C SER A 196 -8.44 -13.03 16.02
N ILE A 197 -8.98 -14.07 16.63
CA ILE A 197 -8.63 -15.48 16.40
C ILE A 197 -9.64 -16.09 15.42
N ILE A 198 -9.14 -16.86 14.45
CA ILE A 198 -9.93 -17.62 13.49
C ILE A 198 -9.47 -19.07 13.58
N MET A 199 -10.43 -19.98 13.77
CA MET A 199 -10.19 -21.42 13.79
C MET A 199 -11.34 -22.17 13.13
N SER A 200 -11.16 -23.45 12.84
CA SER A 200 -12.22 -24.32 12.32
C SER A 200 -12.10 -25.70 12.92
N LEU A 201 -13.23 -26.39 13.12
CA LEU A 201 -13.29 -27.73 13.69
C LEU A 201 -13.84 -28.71 12.66
N SER A 202 -13.19 -29.86 12.49
CA SER A 202 -13.68 -30.97 11.66
C SER A 202 -14.13 -32.14 12.54
N HIS A 203 -15.19 -32.82 12.12
CA HIS A 203 -15.74 -34.00 12.81
C HIS A 203 -15.12 -35.29 12.24
N PHE A 204 -14.62 -36.20 13.09
CA PHE A 204 -13.83 -37.37 12.64
C PHE A 204 -14.55 -38.31 11.67
N SER A 205 -15.89 -38.29 11.62
CA SER A 205 -16.68 -39.18 10.75
C SER A 205 -17.16 -38.54 9.44
N SER A 206 -16.71 -37.32 9.08
CA SER A 206 -17.07 -36.70 7.80
C SER A 206 -16.04 -37.08 6.72
N PRO A 207 -16.44 -37.77 5.63
CA PRO A 207 -15.51 -38.10 4.55
C PRO A 207 -15.12 -36.86 3.71
N ASP A 208 -16.03 -35.90 3.61
CA ASP A 208 -15.80 -34.57 3.04
C ASP A 208 -15.47 -33.59 4.18
N MET A 209 -14.28 -32.97 4.11
CA MET A 209 -13.71 -32.19 5.21
C MET A 209 -14.35 -30.80 5.38
N ASP A 210 -14.84 -30.21 4.29
CA ASP A 210 -15.31 -28.81 4.28
C ASP A 210 -16.81 -28.67 4.58
N GLU A 211 -17.67 -29.56 4.08
CA GLU A 211 -19.14 -29.35 4.08
C GLU A 211 -19.79 -29.48 5.49
N ASN A 212 -19.13 -30.14 6.44
CA ASN A 212 -19.58 -30.27 7.84
C ASN A 212 -18.65 -29.56 8.86
N SER A 213 -17.76 -28.67 8.41
CA SER A 213 -16.82 -27.98 9.30
C SER A 213 -17.47 -26.83 10.09
N VAL A 214 -17.10 -26.70 11.37
CA VAL A 214 -17.57 -25.60 12.23
C VAL A 214 -16.54 -24.48 12.21
N HIS A 215 -16.85 -23.37 11.53
CA HIS A 215 -15.96 -22.21 11.46
C HIS A 215 -16.25 -21.23 12.60
N LEU A 216 -15.19 -20.83 13.32
CA LEU A 216 -15.26 -19.97 14.50
C LEU A 216 -14.39 -18.72 14.32
N ARG A 217 -14.96 -17.55 14.65
CA ARG A 217 -14.23 -16.30 14.84
C ARG A 217 -14.41 -15.81 16.26
N ILE A 218 -13.31 -15.53 16.94
CA ILE A 218 -13.27 -15.19 18.37
C ILE A 218 -12.55 -13.86 18.51
N PHE A 219 -13.18 -12.91 19.21
CA PHE A 219 -12.58 -11.64 19.58
C PHE A 219 -12.23 -11.68 21.07
N VAL A 220 -11.01 -11.26 21.42
CA VAL A 220 -10.49 -11.25 22.80
C VAL A 220 -10.05 -9.84 23.17
N ASP A 221 -10.52 -9.31 24.31
CA ASP A 221 -10.04 -8.05 24.87
C ASP A 221 -8.61 -8.21 25.39
N ALA A 222 -7.68 -7.47 24.81
CA ALA A 222 -6.27 -7.50 25.21
C ALA A 222 -6.03 -6.86 26.58
N LYS A 223 -6.87 -5.90 27.02
CA LYS A 223 -6.73 -5.28 28.36
C LYS A 223 -7.02 -6.30 29.46
N SER A 224 -8.02 -7.17 29.28
CA SER A 224 -8.29 -8.28 30.20
C SER A 224 -7.09 -9.23 30.34
N LEU A 225 -6.46 -9.64 29.23
CA LEU A 225 -5.28 -10.51 29.27
C LEU A 225 -4.09 -9.85 29.98
N LEU A 226 -3.80 -8.58 29.65
CA LEU A 226 -2.72 -7.82 30.27
C LEU A 226 -2.98 -7.54 31.76
N SER A 227 -4.24 -7.45 32.20
CA SER A 227 -4.55 -7.23 33.62
C SER A 227 -4.09 -8.37 34.53
N CYS A 228 -4.05 -9.61 34.02
CA CYS A 228 -3.53 -10.77 34.75
C CYS A 228 -1.99 -10.75 34.93
N LEU A 229 -1.26 -9.93 34.17
CA LEU A 229 0.19 -9.71 34.36
C LEU A 229 0.51 -8.68 35.45
N LEU A 230 -0.50 -7.93 35.92
CA LEU A 230 -0.33 -6.88 36.94
C LEU A 230 -0.52 -7.41 38.37
N GLU A 231 -1.05 -8.62 38.54
CA GLU A 231 -1.01 -9.33 39.82
C GLU A 231 0.41 -9.87 40.06
N PRO A 232 1.06 -9.59 41.21
CA PRO A 232 2.47 -9.90 41.41
C PRO A 232 2.73 -11.38 41.66
N THR A 233 2.79 -12.16 40.58
CA THR A 233 3.18 -13.59 40.56
C THR A 233 4.68 -13.71 40.86
N GLY A 234 5.04 -13.73 42.14
CA GLY A 234 6.44 -13.75 42.63
C GLY A 234 7.18 -15.08 42.47
N HIS A 235 6.92 -15.82 41.38
CA HIS A 235 7.51 -17.12 41.06
C HIS A 235 7.97 -17.13 39.59
N GLU A 236 8.97 -17.97 39.29
CA GLU A 236 9.48 -18.20 37.92
C GLU A 236 8.62 -19.23 37.15
N ASP A 237 7.57 -19.76 37.80
CA ASP A 237 6.68 -20.79 37.28
C ASP A 237 5.55 -20.22 36.39
N THR A 238 5.25 -20.92 35.31
CA THR A 238 4.08 -20.70 34.43
C THR A 238 2.76 -20.71 35.21
N VAL A 239 1.99 -19.63 35.17
CA VAL A 239 0.66 -19.58 35.80
C VAL A 239 -0.43 -19.97 34.80
N VAL A 240 -1.20 -21.01 35.13
CA VAL A 240 -2.35 -21.47 34.33
C VAL A 240 -3.63 -20.83 34.86
N ILE A 241 -4.43 -20.26 33.95
CA ILE A 241 -5.67 -19.53 34.25
C ILE A 241 -6.85 -20.27 33.58
N PRO A 242 -7.71 -20.97 34.37
CA PRO A 242 -8.86 -21.70 33.85
C PRO A 242 -9.89 -20.81 33.14
N TRP A 243 -10.59 -21.38 32.16
CA TRP A 243 -11.56 -20.69 31.32
C TRP A 243 -12.59 -19.86 32.11
N GLU A 244 -13.09 -20.40 33.22
CA GLU A 244 -14.11 -19.80 34.07
C GLU A 244 -13.67 -18.48 34.71
N VAL A 245 -12.36 -18.23 34.81
CA VAL A 245 -11.77 -17.02 35.40
C VAL A 245 -11.68 -15.90 34.36
N TRP A 246 -11.24 -16.19 33.13
CA TRP A 246 -10.91 -15.18 32.12
C TRP A 246 -11.92 -15.16 30.95
N GLY A 247 -12.25 -16.32 30.40
CA GLY A 247 -12.70 -16.48 29.03
C GLY A 247 -14.08 -15.92 28.75
N THR A 248 -15.05 -16.21 29.62
CA THR A 248 -16.44 -15.77 29.43
C THR A 248 -16.58 -14.24 29.41
N ARG A 249 -15.74 -13.48 30.14
CA ARG A 249 -15.80 -12.00 30.12
C ARG A 249 -14.85 -11.36 29.11
N ALA A 250 -13.67 -11.94 28.90
CA ALA A 250 -12.66 -11.40 27.98
C ALA A 250 -12.94 -11.70 26.50
N THR A 251 -13.82 -12.65 26.17
CA THR A 251 -14.04 -13.09 24.78
C THR A 251 -15.47 -12.89 24.26
N ARG A 252 -15.63 -12.80 22.93
CA ARG A 252 -16.90 -12.99 22.21
C ARG A 252 -16.68 -13.92 21.03
N TRP A 253 -17.50 -14.97 20.93
CA TRP A 253 -17.38 -16.03 19.92
C TRP A 253 -18.49 -15.92 18.88
N PHE A 254 -18.17 -16.26 17.63
CA PHE A 254 -19.12 -16.25 16.53
C PHE A 254 -18.95 -17.46 15.61
N LEU A 255 -20.08 -18.07 15.22
CA LEU A 255 -20.16 -19.04 14.14
C LEU A 255 -20.12 -18.32 12.79
N CYS A 256 -19.35 -18.87 11.86
CA CYS A 256 -19.23 -18.36 10.48
C CYS A 256 -19.73 -19.42 9.48
N GLU A 257 -20.42 -18.98 8.43
CA GLU A 257 -21.06 -19.86 7.44
C GLU A 257 -20.07 -20.48 6.43
N LYS A 258 -18.87 -19.90 6.32
CA LYS A 258 -17.79 -20.30 5.42
C LYS A 258 -16.44 -20.07 6.11
N GLN A 259 -15.41 -20.82 5.75
CA GLN A 259 -14.04 -20.49 6.13
C GLN A 259 -13.66 -19.15 5.49
N THR A 260 -13.18 -18.19 6.29
CA THR A 260 -12.77 -16.88 5.76
C THR A 260 -11.46 -16.96 4.98
N THR A 261 -11.25 -16.00 4.07
CA THR A 261 -10.01 -15.90 3.27
C THR A 261 -8.77 -15.65 4.16
N TYR A 262 -7.57 -15.57 3.58
CA TYR A 262 -6.32 -15.34 4.30
C TYR A 262 -5.61 -14.04 3.90
N TRP A 263 -6.26 -13.19 3.09
CA TRP A 263 -5.65 -12.02 2.46
C TRP A 263 -6.00 -10.68 3.11
N VAL A 264 -7.06 -10.63 3.91
CA VAL A 264 -7.81 -9.38 4.12
C VAL A 264 -7.82 -8.95 5.58
N TYR A 265 -7.42 -7.70 5.80
CA TYR A 265 -7.35 -7.08 7.13
C TYR A 265 -8.74 -6.53 7.51
N TRP A 266 -9.67 -7.42 7.90
CA TRP A 266 -11.00 -7.01 8.38
C TRP A 266 -10.96 -6.17 9.67
N THR A 267 -9.86 -6.23 10.42
CA THR A 267 -9.73 -5.65 11.76
C THR A 267 -8.78 -4.45 11.81
N SER A 268 -9.16 -3.43 12.58
CA SER A 268 -8.30 -2.29 12.87
C SER A 268 -8.53 -1.77 14.30
N GLY A 269 -7.58 -2.04 15.19
CA GLY A 269 -7.68 -1.76 16.61
C GLY A 269 -8.72 -2.66 17.26
N SER A 270 -9.79 -2.06 17.77
CA SER A 270 -10.97 -2.76 18.30
C SER A 270 -12.06 -3.04 17.26
N ARG A 271 -11.87 -2.60 16.01
CA ARG A 271 -12.93 -2.59 14.98
C ARG A 271 -12.83 -3.79 14.04
N PHE A 272 -13.97 -4.24 13.54
CA PHE A 272 -14.11 -5.29 12.54
C PHE A 272 -15.16 -4.89 11.49
N VAL A 273 -14.82 -4.96 10.20
CA VAL A 273 -15.78 -4.72 9.10
C VAL A 273 -16.41 -6.03 8.62
N ARG A 274 -17.71 -5.98 8.33
CA ARG A 274 -18.43 -7.00 7.58
C ARG A 274 -19.42 -6.31 6.63
N VAL A 275 -19.55 -6.86 5.42
CA VAL A 275 -20.62 -6.50 4.48
C VAL A 275 -21.55 -7.71 4.38
N ASN A 276 -22.87 -7.45 4.32
CA ASN A 276 -23.89 -8.48 4.17
C ASN A 276 -24.66 -8.25 2.86
N GLU A 277 -24.81 -9.32 2.08
CA GLU A 277 -25.55 -9.32 0.82
C GLU A 277 -27.00 -8.86 1.02
N ASN A 278 -27.44 -7.87 0.25
CA ASN A 278 -28.78 -7.30 0.36
C ASN A 278 -29.67 -7.75 -0.81
N ALA A 279 -30.49 -8.79 -0.58
CA ALA A 279 -31.39 -9.36 -1.59
C ALA A 279 -32.51 -8.42 -2.10
N HIS A 280 -32.55 -7.16 -1.66
CA HIS A 280 -33.55 -6.16 -2.04
C HIS A 280 -32.93 -4.91 -2.69
N SER A 281 -31.62 -4.91 -2.97
CA SER A 281 -30.89 -3.74 -3.46
C SER A 281 -29.68 -4.13 -4.34
N ASP A 282 -29.27 -3.24 -5.23
CA ASP A 282 -28.00 -3.37 -5.98
C ASP A 282 -26.77 -2.99 -5.10
N LEU A 283 -26.99 -2.62 -3.84
CA LEU A 283 -25.99 -2.23 -2.86
C LEU A 283 -26.18 -3.00 -1.54
N ASP A 284 -25.07 -3.46 -0.97
CA ASP A 284 -25.00 -4.27 0.24
C ASP A 284 -24.96 -3.44 1.53
N ASP A 285 -25.21 -4.12 2.65
CA ASP A 285 -25.30 -3.53 3.98
C ASP A 285 -23.93 -3.53 4.69
N LEU A 286 -23.24 -2.38 4.68
CA LEU A 286 -21.96 -2.19 5.37
C LEU A 286 -22.14 -2.12 6.88
N SER A 287 -21.49 -3.01 7.63
CA SER A 287 -21.51 -3.05 9.09
C SER A 287 -20.10 -2.97 9.69
N VAL A 288 -19.91 -2.11 10.69
CA VAL A 288 -18.68 -2.03 11.48
C VAL A 288 -19.00 -2.35 12.93
N PHE A 289 -18.32 -3.36 13.45
CA PHE A 289 -18.36 -3.78 14.85
C PHE A 289 -17.20 -3.12 15.58
N ASP A 290 -17.40 -2.64 16.81
CA ASP A 290 -16.36 -2.10 17.68
C ASP A 290 -16.46 -2.78 19.05
N PHE A 291 -15.38 -3.47 19.44
CA PHE A 291 -15.29 -4.27 20.66
C PHE A 291 -14.70 -3.49 21.85
N HIS A 292 -14.35 -2.21 21.71
CA HIS A 292 -13.68 -1.42 22.76
C HIS A 292 -14.65 -1.08 23.93
N PRO A 293 -14.51 -1.67 25.13
CA PRO A 293 -15.51 -1.53 26.18
C PRO A 293 -15.78 -0.08 26.64
N PRO A 294 -14.81 0.86 26.68
CA PRO A 294 -15.07 2.28 26.96
C PRO A 294 -16.00 2.96 25.94
N ILE A 295 -15.90 2.66 24.64
CA ILE A 295 -16.81 3.19 23.62
C ILE A 295 -18.21 2.63 23.85
N VAL A 296 -18.32 1.30 24.02
CA VAL A 296 -19.59 0.60 24.27
C VAL A 296 -20.30 1.12 25.53
N LYS A 297 -19.54 1.42 26.60
CA LYS A 297 -20.06 2.06 27.82
C LYS A 297 -20.54 3.49 27.57
N ARG A 298 -19.78 4.32 26.85
CA ARG A 298 -20.17 5.71 26.50
C ARG A 298 -21.48 5.76 25.70
N THR A 299 -21.70 4.80 24.80
CA THR A 299 -22.91 4.70 23.96
C THR A 299 -24.03 3.81 24.52
N SER A 300 -23.93 3.38 25.79
CA SER A 300 -24.93 2.49 26.41
C SER A 300 -26.31 3.18 26.51
N PRO A 301 -27.44 2.47 26.23
CA PRO A 301 -28.77 3.08 26.08
C PRO A 301 -29.35 3.81 27.31
N TYR A 302 -28.66 3.83 28.45
CA TYR A 302 -29.00 4.73 29.56
C TYR A 302 -28.72 6.22 29.27
N SER A 303 -27.93 6.57 28.24
CA SER A 303 -27.58 7.95 27.90
C SER A 303 -28.46 8.64 26.85
N ASN A 304 -29.13 7.89 25.97
CA ASN A 304 -30.02 8.43 24.93
C ASN A 304 -31.41 7.78 25.02
N ARG A 305 -32.47 8.60 25.17
CA ARG A 305 -33.87 8.15 25.20
C ARG A 305 -34.57 8.14 23.84
N ASP A 306 -33.88 8.59 22.79
CA ASP A 306 -34.40 8.72 21.43
C ASP A 306 -33.70 7.73 20.46
N SER A 307 -33.54 6.47 20.88
CA SER A 307 -32.93 5.41 20.06
C SER A 307 -33.86 4.93 18.94
N THR A 308 -33.40 5.00 17.69
CA THR A 308 -34.10 4.44 16.51
C THR A 308 -34.37 2.93 16.62
N GLU A 309 -33.64 2.21 17.48
CA GLU A 309 -33.94 0.81 17.83
C GLU A 309 -35.40 0.58 18.25
N ASP A 310 -36.00 1.51 19.01
CA ASP A 310 -37.33 1.31 19.59
C ASP A 310 -38.46 1.55 18.58
N GLN A 311 -38.11 1.97 17.36
CA GLN A 311 -39.00 2.03 16.19
C GLN A 311 -39.00 0.70 15.40
N MET A 312 -38.08 -0.23 15.69
CA MET A 312 -37.89 -1.48 14.94
C MET A 312 -37.77 -2.72 15.86
N PRO A 313 -38.86 -3.12 16.54
CA PRO A 313 -38.82 -4.23 17.50
C PRO A 313 -38.42 -5.58 16.88
N LEU A 314 -38.85 -5.87 15.65
CA LEU A 314 -38.53 -7.13 14.96
C LEU A 314 -37.02 -7.28 14.68
N TYR A 315 -36.35 -6.19 14.27
CA TYR A 315 -34.89 -6.15 14.12
C TYR A 315 -34.19 -6.42 15.46
N LYS A 316 -34.67 -5.82 16.55
CA LYS A 316 -34.12 -5.95 17.91
C LYS A 316 -34.26 -7.38 18.45
N GLU A 317 -35.38 -8.05 18.17
CA GLU A 317 -35.61 -9.46 18.50
C GLU A 317 -34.72 -10.41 17.67
N LYS A 318 -34.66 -10.20 16.34
CA LYS A 318 -33.85 -11.00 15.40
C LYS A 318 -32.34 -10.84 15.64
N MET A 319 -31.89 -9.65 16.04
CA MET A 319 -30.52 -9.41 16.56
C MET A 319 -30.27 -10.21 17.84
N ARG A 320 -31.18 -10.13 18.82
CA ARG A 320 -31.05 -10.88 20.09
C ARG A 320 -30.97 -12.39 19.85
N GLU A 321 -31.79 -12.94 18.96
CA GLU A 321 -31.74 -14.35 18.56
C GLU A 321 -30.37 -14.72 17.96
N ASN A 322 -29.86 -13.90 17.03
CA ASN A 322 -28.56 -14.13 16.41
C ASN A 322 -27.41 -14.04 17.42
N VAL A 323 -27.41 -13.08 18.35
CA VAL A 323 -26.37 -12.97 19.40
C VAL A 323 -26.35 -14.21 20.31
N LEU A 324 -27.52 -14.65 20.79
CA LEU A 324 -27.64 -15.81 21.68
C LEU A 324 -27.13 -17.09 21.00
N ASN A 325 -27.47 -17.28 19.71
CA ASN A 325 -27.13 -18.46 18.91
C ASN A 325 -25.76 -18.41 18.21
N GLY A 326 -24.85 -17.51 18.60
CA GLY A 326 -23.50 -17.43 17.99
C GLY A 326 -23.44 -16.77 16.61
N ARG A 327 -24.57 -16.36 16.05
CA ARG A 327 -24.69 -15.71 14.74
C ARG A 327 -24.63 -14.18 14.81
N GLY A 328 -24.17 -13.58 15.92
CA GLY A 328 -24.23 -12.13 16.18
C GLY A 328 -23.47 -11.20 15.22
N LEU A 329 -22.72 -11.74 14.25
CA LEU A 329 -22.16 -10.98 13.11
C LEU A 329 -23.14 -10.87 11.92
N LEU A 330 -24.20 -11.69 11.85
CA LEU A 330 -25.29 -11.55 10.90
C LEU A 330 -26.26 -10.48 11.41
N VAL A 331 -26.08 -9.25 10.93
CA VAL A 331 -27.03 -8.15 11.16
C VAL A 331 -28.25 -8.38 10.27
N PRO A 332 -29.48 -8.47 10.82
CA PRO A 332 -30.69 -8.56 10.02
C PRO A 332 -30.89 -7.30 9.18
N HIS A 333 -31.44 -7.46 7.98
CA HIS A 333 -31.89 -6.31 7.19
C HIS A 333 -33.01 -5.55 7.94
N PRO A 334 -33.03 -4.20 7.92
CA PRO A 334 -34.08 -3.41 8.58
C PRO A 334 -35.46 -3.51 7.91
N GLU A 335 -36.27 -4.43 8.41
CA GLU A 335 -37.69 -4.56 8.05
C GLU A 335 -38.55 -3.57 8.86
N THR A 336 -39.18 -2.59 8.21
CA THR A 336 -40.19 -1.72 8.83
C THR A 336 -41.60 -2.32 8.70
N LEU A 337 -42.42 -2.15 9.74
CA LEU A 337 -43.84 -2.58 9.73
C LEU A 337 -44.77 -1.61 8.98
N ASP A 338 -44.25 -0.44 8.60
CA ASP A 338 -44.95 0.64 7.90
C ASP A 338 -44.11 1.06 6.68
N PRO A 339 -44.64 0.97 5.44
CA PRO A 339 -43.91 1.34 4.23
C PRO A 339 -43.68 2.85 4.07
N ASP A 340 -44.40 3.72 4.80
CA ASP A 340 -44.17 5.18 4.79
C ASP A 340 -43.05 5.59 5.77
N THR A 341 -42.55 4.66 6.61
CA THR A 341 -41.43 4.92 7.54
C THR A 341 -40.08 4.67 6.86
N SER A 342 -39.33 5.75 6.61
CA SER A 342 -37.98 5.65 6.03
C SER A 342 -36.97 5.00 6.98
N VAL A 343 -36.27 3.96 6.53
CA VAL A 343 -35.12 3.37 7.24
C VAL A 343 -34.07 4.46 7.53
N PRO A 344 -33.55 4.57 8.77
CA PRO A 344 -32.59 5.62 9.13
C PRO A 344 -31.25 5.41 8.39
N PRO A 345 -30.51 6.50 8.08
CA PRO A 345 -29.28 6.45 7.26
C PRO A 345 -28.12 5.69 7.89
N SER A 346 -28.21 5.40 9.20
CA SER A 346 -27.35 4.48 9.93
C SER A 346 -28.14 3.87 11.09
N LEU A 347 -27.99 2.57 11.29
CA LEU A 347 -28.50 1.84 12.46
C LEU A 347 -27.34 1.62 13.44
N THR A 348 -27.62 1.75 14.74
CA THR A 348 -26.68 1.40 15.81
C THR A 348 -27.36 0.37 16.70
N HIS A 349 -26.66 -0.72 17.00
CA HIS A 349 -27.07 -1.68 18.02
C HIS A 349 -25.92 -1.92 19.02
N THR A 350 -26.27 -2.16 20.28
CA THR A 350 -25.29 -2.37 21.37
C THR A 350 -25.57 -3.66 22.13
N VAL A 351 -24.60 -4.58 22.11
CA VAL A 351 -24.64 -5.87 22.80
C VAL A 351 -23.81 -5.76 24.08
N GLY A 352 -24.49 -5.71 25.22
CA GLY A 352 -23.86 -5.65 26.53
C GLY A 352 -23.22 -6.97 26.98
N SER A 353 -22.56 -6.92 28.14
CA SER A 353 -22.00 -8.12 28.81
C SER A 353 -23.02 -8.93 29.60
N ASP A 354 -24.28 -8.47 29.62
CA ASP A 354 -25.47 -9.13 30.16
C ASP A 354 -26.17 -10.04 29.12
N MET A 355 -25.81 -9.92 27.84
CA MET A 355 -26.30 -10.78 26.77
C MET A 355 -25.19 -11.77 26.34
N PRO A 356 -25.18 -13.01 26.88
CA PRO A 356 -24.18 -14.00 26.52
C PRO A 356 -24.41 -14.53 25.11
N THR A 357 -23.34 -14.98 24.47
CA THR A 357 -23.37 -15.82 23.26
C THR A 357 -22.99 -17.24 23.65
N VAL A 358 -23.83 -18.23 23.27
CA VAL A 358 -23.70 -19.62 23.73
C VAL A 358 -23.45 -20.57 22.56
N ILE A 359 -22.21 -21.01 22.38
CA ILE A 359 -21.83 -22.00 21.35
C ILE A 359 -22.05 -23.41 21.90
N LYS A 360 -22.82 -24.25 21.19
CA LYS A 360 -23.24 -25.59 21.66
C LYS A 360 -22.64 -26.76 20.86
N THR A 361 -21.67 -26.49 20.00
CA THR A 361 -21.14 -27.44 19.01
C THR A 361 -19.62 -27.43 19.03
N GLY A 362 -18.99 -28.60 18.91
CA GLY A 362 -17.53 -28.76 18.87
C GLY A 362 -16.84 -28.90 20.24
N PHE A 363 -17.50 -28.55 21.34
CA PHE A 363 -16.94 -28.56 22.70
C PHE A 363 -17.76 -29.42 23.65
N ALA A 364 -17.09 -30.04 24.63
CA ALA A 364 -17.71 -30.97 25.57
C ALA A 364 -18.70 -30.30 26.55
N VAL A 365 -18.65 -28.97 26.66
CA VAL A 365 -19.63 -28.13 27.36
C VAL A 365 -19.97 -26.89 26.50
N PRO A 366 -21.17 -26.30 26.64
CA PRO A 366 -21.49 -25.06 25.94
C PRO A 366 -20.56 -23.90 26.33
N ILE A 367 -20.09 -23.15 25.34
CA ILE A 367 -19.17 -22.01 25.53
C ILE A 367 -19.98 -20.73 25.68
N GLU A 368 -19.98 -20.13 26.88
CA GLU A 368 -20.56 -18.81 27.12
C GLU A 368 -19.50 -17.71 26.98
N SER A 369 -19.80 -16.69 26.16
CA SER A 369 -18.90 -15.55 25.89
C SER A 369 -19.65 -14.21 25.88
N CYS A 370 -19.10 -13.19 26.54
CA CYS A 370 -19.81 -11.99 26.98
C CYS A 370 -19.07 -10.65 26.75
N LEU A 371 -17.93 -10.61 26.04
CA LEU A 371 -17.27 -9.34 25.68
C LEU A 371 -18.27 -8.43 24.94
N SER A 372 -18.49 -7.23 25.47
CA SER A 372 -19.50 -6.30 24.97
C SER A 372 -19.05 -5.62 23.67
N TYR A 373 -19.96 -5.42 22.72
CA TYR A 373 -19.64 -4.76 21.45
C TYR A 373 -20.77 -3.84 20.97
N ARG A 374 -20.40 -2.87 20.13
CA ARG A 374 -21.34 -2.05 19.36
C ARG A 374 -21.25 -2.46 17.89
N VAL A 375 -22.35 -2.39 17.16
CA VAL A 375 -22.35 -2.47 15.69
C VAL A 375 -23.05 -1.24 15.12
N VAL A 376 -22.49 -0.71 14.03
CA VAL A 376 -23.08 0.37 13.23
C VAL A 376 -23.23 -0.13 11.81
N THR A 377 -24.43 -0.03 11.26
CA THR A 377 -24.75 -0.50 9.92
C THR A 377 -25.28 0.65 9.07
N ARG A 378 -24.78 0.77 7.84
CA ARG A 378 -25.35 1.63 6.79
C ARG A 378 -25.99 0.71 5.73
N PRO A 379 -27.33 0.54 5.74
CA PRO A 379 -28.02 -0.28 4.74
C PRO A 379 -27.79 0.24 3.32
N SER A 380 -27.74 -0.66 2.35
CA SER A 380 -27.59 -0.38 0.91
C SER A 380 -26.60 0.74 0.57
N SER A 381 -25.37 0.64 1.08
CA SER A 381 -24.40 1.76 1.06
C SER A 381 -23.09 1.47 0.34
N VAL A 382 -22.82 0.22 -0.01
CA VAL A 382 -21.62 -0.21 -0.73
C VAL A 382 -21.97 -1.13 -1.90
N PRO A 383 -21.22 -1.13 -3.01
CA PRO A 383 -21.42 -2.10 -4.08
C PRO A 383 -21.08 -3.52 -3.59
N HIS A 384 -21.70 -4.53 -4.20
CA HIS A 384 -21.30 -5.92 -3.98
C HIS A 384 -19.85 -6.14 -4.42
N LEU A 385 -18.99 -6.56 -3.50
CA LEU A 385 -17.56 -6.80 -3.68
C LEU A 385 -17.14 -8.01 -2.83
N GLU A 386 -16.17 -8.78 -3.31
CA GLU A 386 -15.83 -10.11 -2.79
C GLU A 386 -15.20 -10.12 -1.40
N ASP A 387 -14.48 -9.07 -1.00
CA ASP A 387 -13.92 -8.97 0.35
C ASP A 387 -13.69 -7.50 0.79
N TRP A 388 -13.50 -7.26 2.09
CA TRP A 388 -13.49 -5.92 2.68
C TRP A 388 -12.48 -5.77 3.81
N SER A 389 -11.65 -4.72 3.77
CA SER A 389 -10.63 -4.43 4.80
C SER A 389 -10.76 -3.04 5.42
N ILE A 390 -10.11 -2.83 6.55
CA ILE A 390 -9.91 -1.52 7.17
C ILE A 390 -8.41 -1.18 7.17
N ASP A 391 -8.03 -0.01 6.65
CA ASP A 391 -6.69 0.57 6.84
C ASP A 391 -6.80 1.99 7.40
N GLY A 392 -6.69 2.08 8.74
CA GLY A 392 -6.56 3.31 9.52
C GLY A 392 -7.80 4.22 9.55
N SER A 393 -8.03 4.94 8.46
CA SER A 393 -9.17 5.84 8.24
C SER A 393 -10.03 5.49 7.01
N HIS A 394 -9.76 4.34 6.39
CA HIS A 394 -10.45 3.90 5.17
C HIS A 394 -11.05 2.52 5.35
N ILE A 395 -12.21 2.30 4.74
CA ILE A 395 -12.75 0.98 4.45
C ILE A 395 -12.48 0.72 2.97
N ILE A 396 -11.85 -0.41 2.64
CA ILE A 396 -11.35 -0.74 1.31
C ILE A 396 -12.00 -2.04 0.86
N GLY A 397 -12.91 -1.94 -0.11
CA GLY A 397 -13.51 -3.09 -0.80
C GLY A 397 -12.59 -3.66 -1.87
N MET A 398 -12.64 -4.98 -2.03
CA MET A 398 -11.82 -5.77 -2.95
C MET A 398 -12.72 -6.61 -3.86
N MET A 399 -12.41 -6.63 -5.15
CA MET A 399 -13.11 -7.44 -6.15
C MET A 399 -12.06 -8.26 -6.90
N THR A 400 -12.34 -9.53 -7.18
CA THR A 400 -11.60 -10.27 -8.20
C THR A 400 -12.35 -10.19 -9.53
N VAL A 401 -12.02 -11.09 -10.45
CA VAL A 401 -11.79 -10.72 -11.86
C VAL A 401 -12.88 -11.30 -12.78
N SER A 402 -14.08 -11.53 -12.22
CA SER A 402 -15.11 -12.42 -12.81
C SER A 402 -16.41 -11.73 -13.29
N ALA A 403 -16.92 -10.72 -12.58
CA ALA A 403 -18.34 -10.34 -12.71
C ALA A 403 -18.71 -9.32 -13.82
N TYR A 404 -17.75 -8.60 -14.42
CA TYR A 404 -18.03 -7.36 -15.17
C TYR A 404 -18.49 -7.52 -16.64
N ILE A 405 -19.13 -8.64 -16.97
CA ILE A 405 -19.70 -8.92 -18.31
C ILE A 405 -21.20 -9.21 -18.12
N HIS A 406 -22.05 -8.66 -19.00
CA HIS A 406 -23.53 -8.80 -19.02
C HIS A 406 -24.36 -7.86 -18.13
N SER A 407 -24.13 -6.55 -18.22
CA SER A 407 -25.25 -5.59 -18.31
C SER A 407 -24.80 -4.21 -18.79
N GLY A 408 -25.14 -3.89 -20.05
CA GLY A 408 -25.12 -2.52 -20.56
C GLY A 408 -26.56 -2.01 -20.67
N GLY A 409 -26.86 -0.86 -20.07
CA GLY A 409 -28.19 -0.25 -20.15
C GLY A 409 -28.22 1.14 -19.54
N ASP A 410 -28.50 2.15 -20.37
CA ASP A 410 -28.65 3.53 -19.92
C ASP A 410 -29.91 3.70 -19.05
N ARG A 411 -29.73 4.28 -17.86
CA ARG A 411 -30.76 5.08 -17.19
C ARG A 411 -30.14 6.32 -16.56
N GLU A 412 -30.75 7.46 -16.83
CA GLU A 412 -30.50 8.69 -16.10
C GLU A 412 -30.97 8.54 -14.65
N LEU A 413 -30.27 9.17 -13.71
CA LEU A 413 -30.74 9.35 -12.34
C LEU A 413 -30.58 10.81 -11.91
N THR A 414 -31.65 11.33 -11.33
CA THR A 414 -31.88 12.75 -11.09
C THR A 414 -31.00 13.31 -9.98
N LYS A 415 -30.60 14.58 -10.11
CA LYS A 415 -30.02 15.33 -8.97
C LYS A 415 -31.00 15.36 -7.81
N ILE A 416 -30.56 14.92 -6.62
CA ILE A 416 -31.20 15.27 -5.35
C ILE A 416 -30.17 16.06 -4.53
N SER A 417 -30.51 17.31 -4.25
CA SER A 417 -29.76 18.19 -3.35
C SER A 417 -30.63 18.49 -2.13
N ILE A 418 -30.12 18.23 -0.93
CA ILE A 418 -30.75 18.65 0.33
C ILE A 418 -29.75 19.53 1.10
N ALA A 419 -30.26 20.55 1.78
CA ALA A 419 -29.49 21.71 2.20
C ALA A 419 -28.92 21.63 3.63
N SER A 420 -28.04 22.58 3.93
CA SER A 420 -27.41 22.80 5.24
C SER A 420 -28.36 23.29 6.34
N ALA A 421 -28.09 22.89 7.58
CA ALA A 421 -28.56 23.55 8.80
C ALA A 421 -27.45 23.52 9.89
N SER A 422 -27.50 24.42 10.88
CA SER A 422 -26.36 24.70 11.78
C SER A 422 -26.77 25.11 13.20
N THR A 423 -25.98 24.69 14.21
CA THR A 423 -26.05 25.09 15.66
C THR A 423 -27.36 24.67 16.38
N VAL A 424 -27.45 24.50 17.71
CA VAL A 424 -26.87 25.21 18.88
C VAL A 424 -26.64 24.26 20.09
N SER A 425 -25.62 24.57 20.92
CA SER A 425 -25.34 24.24 22.34
C SER A 425 -25.59 22.87 23.01
N SER A 426 -24.65 22.55 23.90
CA SER A 426 -24.72 21.55 24.97
C SER A 426 -25.35 22.07 26.27
N THR A 427 -25.88 21.16 27.11
CA THR A 427 -25.92 21.22 28.59
C THR A 427 -26.48 19.92 29.15
N ILE A 428 -25.79 19.28 30.12
CA ILE A 428 -26.36 18.29 31.04
C ILE A 428 -25.87 18.63 32.46
N VAL A 429 -26.73 18.47 33.46
CA VAL A 429 -26.47 18.73 34.89
C VAL A 429 -26.97 17.54 35.70
N TYR A 430 -26.20 17.05 36.67
CA TYR A 430 -26.70 16.29 37.81
C TYR A 430 -25.90 16.56 39.10
N PHE A 431 -26.44 16.11 40.24
CA PHE A 431 -26.08 16.56 41.58
C PHE A 431 -24.84 15.87 42.18
N MET A 432 -24.15 16.58 43.08
CA MET A 432 -23.24 15.99 44.08
C MET A 432 -23.98 15.62 45.37
N ALA A 433 -23.38 14.76 46.20
CA ALA A 433 -23.77 14.50 47.58
C ALA A 433 -22.62 14.87 48.55
N ASP A 434 -22.95 15.27 49.79
CA ASP A 434 -21.98 15.71 50.81
C ASP A 434 -21.08 14.59 51.34
N GLY A 435 -19.83 14.90 51.71
CA GLY A 435 -18.82 13.87 52.02
C GLY A 435 -17.57 14.23 52.85
N THR A 436 -17.60 15.27 53.69
CA THR A 436 -16.54 15.64 54.68
C THR A 436 -15.19 16.17 54.14
N TYR A 437 -14.50 16.97 54.96
CA TYR A 437 -13.28 17.71 54.60
C TYR A 437 -11.98 16.99 54.97
N SER A 438 -11.08 16.88 54.00
CA SER A 438 -9.62 16.80 54.21
C SER A 438 -9.01 18.19 53.96
N PRO A 439 -7.91 18.59 54.65
CA PRO A 439 -7.22 19.86 54.33
C PRO A 439 -6.60 19.81 52.92
N ASP A 440 -7.17 20.59 52.00
CA ASP A 440 -6.82 20.58 50.58
C ASP A 440 -5.43 21.18 50.31
N LEU A 441 -4.41 20.31 50.37
CA LEU A 441 -3.02 20.60 50.02
C LEU A 441 -2.83 20.98 48.54
N LEU A 442 -3.72 20.52 47.65
CA LEU A 442 -3.65 20.84 46.21
C LEU A 442 -4.16 22.25 45.92
N GLY A 443 -5.09 22.76 46.73
CA GLY A 443 -5.65 24.11 46.61
C GLY A 443 -4.60 25.24 46.66
N ILE A 444 -3.41 24.98 47.22
CA ILE A 444 -2.28 25.92 47.31
C ILE A 444 -1.55 26.09 45.96
N PHE A 445 -1.58 25.09 45.07
CA PHE A 445 -0.85 25.15 43.80
C PHE A 445 -1.57 26.02 42.76
N PRO A 446 -0.82 26.75 41.91
CA PRO A 446 -1.36 27.34 40.67
C PRO A 446 -1.89 26.26 39.72
N ASP A 447 -2.86 26.63 38.88
CA ASP A 447 -3.51 25.70 37.95
C ASP A 447 -2.50 25.09 36.95
N GLU A 448 -1.42 25.79 36.60
CA GLU A 448 -0.36 25.28 35.73
C GLU A 448 0.46 24.14 36.36
N LEU A 449 0.56 24.10 37.70
CA LEU A 449 1.17 22.97 38.41
C LEU A 449 0.19 21.81 38.55
N ILE A 450 -1.10 22.08 38.77
CA ILE A 450 -2.15 21.05 38.77
C ILE A 450 -2.19 20.37 37.39
N VAL A 451 -2.20 21.13 36.29
CA VAL A 451 -2.12 20.60 34.91
C VAL A 451 -0.89 19.73 34.71
N ARG A 452 0.29 20.15 35.22
CA ARG A 452 1.51 19.34 35.12
C ARG A 452 1.46 18.06 35.92
N ILE A 453 0.82 18.05 37.09
CA ILE A 453 0.62 16.83 37.91
C ILE A 453 -0.32 15.87 37.18
N LEU A 454 -1.43 16.38 36.64
CA LEU A 454 -2.43 15.56 35.92
C LEU A 454 -1.88 14.93 34.64
N HIS A 455 -0.88 15.52 33.98
CA HIS A 455 -0.15 14.87 32.87
C HIS A 455 0.71 13.66 33.28
N PHE A 456 0.74 13.29 34.58
CA PHE A 456 1.31 12.03 35.09
C PHE A 456 0.25 11.07 35.66
N CYS A 457 -1.04 11.45 35.63
CA CYS A 457 -2.18 10.60 35.98
C CYS A 457 -2.77 9.96 34.72
N ASP A 458 -3.53 8.87 34.88
CA ASP A 458 -4.35 8.34 33.78
C ASP A 458 -5.67 9.11 33.64
N PHE A 459 -6.39 8.91 32.53
CA PHE A 459 -7.64 9.61 32.27
C PHE A 459 -8.78 9.27 33.25
N GLU A 460 -8.76 8.12 33.93
CA GLU A 460 -9.77 7.75 34.93
C GLU A 460 -9.52 8.56 36.22
N ASP A 461 -8.27 8.68 36.65
CA ASP A 461 -7.81 9.59 37.72
C ASP A 461 -8.11 11.07 37.40
N ILE A 462 -7.81 11.54 36.19
CA ILE A 462 -8.07 12.94 35.77
C ILE A 462 -9.57 13.26 35.81
N LEU A 463 -10.42 12.33 35.37
CA LEU A 463 -11.87 12.49 35.41
C LEU A 463 -12.41 12.39 36.84
N GLN A 464 -11.88 11.48 37.66
CA GLN A 464 -12.25 11.39 39.08
C GLN A 464 -11.86 12.68 39.83
N PHE A 465 -10.66 13.20 39.61
CA PHE A 465 -10.21 14.49 40.14
C PHE A 465 -11.16 15.62 39.75
N ALA A 466 -11.59 15.68 38.49
CA ALA A 466 -12.57 16.67 38.02
C ALA A 466 -13.93 16.58 38.74
N THR A 467 -14.35 15.43 39.26
CA THR A 467 -15.60 15.32 40.05
C THR A 467 -15.50 15.90 41.47
N THR A 468 -14.30 16.05 42.02
CA THR A 468 -14.12 16.40 43.45
C THR A 468 -14.40 17.87 43.78
N ASN A 469 -14.18 18.81 42.84
CA ASN A 469 -14.40 20.23 43.08
C ASN A 469 -14.60 21.01 41.78
N ARG A 470 -15.43 22.06 41.81
CA ARG A 470 -15.67 22.97 40.66
C ARG A 470 -14.41 23.64 40.12
N ARG A 471 -13.40 23.93 40.95
CA ARG A 471 -12.09 24.43 40.45
C ARG A 471 -11.41 23.38 39.57
N TYR A 472 -11.33 22.15 40.07
CA TYR A 472 -10.65 21.04 39.42
C TYR A 472 -11.39 20.59 38.14
N TYR A 473 -12.73 20.57 38.18
CA TYR A 473 -13.57 20.49 36.99
C TYR A 473 -13.20 21.56 35.94
N ASN A 474 -13.14 22.84 36.33
CA ASN A 474 -12.80 23.92 35.42
C ASN A 474 -11.39 23.77 34.83
N VAL A 475 -10.39 23.35 35.62
CA VAL A 475 -9.01 23.13 35.15
C VAL A 475 -8.98 22.05 34.07
N VAL A 476 -9.59 20.89 34.31
CA VAL A 476 -9.65 19.80 33.32
C VAL A 476 -10.45 20.21 32.08
N VAL A 477 -11.62 20.82 32.26
CA VAL A 477 -12.56 21.14 31.16
C VAL A 477 -12.12 22.32 30.30
N HIS A 478 -11.24 23.22 30.77
CA HIS A 478 -10.73 24.33 29.95
C HIS A 478 -9.28 24.15 29.47
N THR A 479 -8.55 23.13 29.96
CA THR A 479 -7.17 22.88 29.54
C THR A 479 -7.12 21.92 28.35
N ILE A 480 -6.92 22.47 27.14
CA ILE A 480 -6.89 21.72 25.88
C ILE A 480 -5.88 20.56 25.89
N SER A 481 -4.74 20.70 26.58
CA SER A 481 -3.77 19.59 26.69
C SER A 481 -4.29 18.41 27.52
N LEU A 482 -5.10 18.66 28.57
CA LEU A 482 -5.71 17.60 29.37
C LEU A 482 -6.91 16.98 28.64
N GLN A 483 -7.70 17.78 27.91
CA GLN A 483 -8.73 17.25 27.01
C GLN A 483 -8.14 16.29 25.97
N LEU A 484 -7.02 16.68 25.35
CA LEU A 484 -6.31 15.83 24.38
C LEU A 484 -5.71 14.58 25.03
N HIS A 485 -5.16 14.68 26.24
CA HIS A 485 -4.64 13.53 27.00
C HIS A 485 -5.77 12.53 27.30
N VAL A 486 -6.89 13.00 27.83
CA VAL A 486 -8.08 12.17 28.14
C VAL A 486 -8.68 11.52 26.88
N GLU A 487 -8.78 12.22 25.76
CA GLU A 487 -9.28 11.60 24.51
C GLU A 487 -8.25 10.65 23.87
N LEU A 488 -6.95 10.92 23.98
CA LEU A 488 -5.92 9.98 23.51
C LEU A 488 -6.01 8.65 24.27
N GLU A 489 -5.95 8.68 25.60
CA GLU A 489 -5.99 7.45 26.41
C GLU A 489 -7.33 6.71 26.33
N ALA A 490 -8.47 7.42 26.31
CA ALA A 490 -9.77 6.77 26.22
C ALA A 490 -10.01 6.06 24.87
N ASN A 491 -9.38 6.53 23.79
CA ASN A 491 -9.32 5.83 22.50
C ASN A 491 -8.07 4.93 22.36
N CYS A 492 -7.27 4.82 23.43
CA CYS A 492 -6.03 4.07 23.55
C CYS A 492 -5.01 4.38 22.43
N LEU A 493 -4.87 5.66 22.08
CA LEU A 493 -3.98 6.19 21.06
C LEU A 493 -2.85 7.03 21.68
N GLU A 494 -1.65 6.95 21.11
CA GLU A 494 -0.54 7.87 21.37
C GLU A 494 -0.20 8.71 20.13
N ILE A 495 0.45 9.86 20.35
CA ILE A 495 1.06 10.65 19.27
C ILE A 495 2.46 10.13 18.99
N ILE A 496 2.70 9.62 17.78
CA ILE A 496 4.02 9.11 17.39
C ILE A 496 5.05 10.23 17.50
N LYS A 497 6.12 10.00 18.28
CA LYS A 497 7.16 11.00 18.58
C LYS A 497 7.80 11.52 17.29
N GLY A 498 7.78 12.84 17.11
CA GLY A 498 8.30 13.51 15.91
C GLY A 498 7.36 13.54 14.69
N SER A 499 6.12 13.04 14.80
CA SER A 499 5.15 13.04 13.68
C SER A 499 4.39 14.35 13.46
N GLN A 500 4.46 15.29 14.41
CA GLN A 500 3.77 16.59 14.33
C GLN A 500 4.32 17.43 13.18
N LYS A 501 3.44 17.88 12.28
CA LYS A 501 3.76 18.75 11.15
C LYS A 501 3.46 20.20 11.51
N ASN A 502 4.21 21.14 10.94
CA ASN A 502 3.91 22.58 10.93
C ASN A 502 3.59 23.20 12.31
N ASN A 503 4.18 22.67 13.40
CA ASN A 503 3.87 23.04 14.79
C ASN A 503 2.36 22.91 15.15
N ALA A 504 1.72 21.83 14.72
CA ALA A 504 0.31 21.52 15.02
C ALA A 504 -0.01 21.68 16.52
N THR A 505 -0.98 22.55 16.83
CA THR A 505 -1.37 22.86 18.21
C THR A 505 -2.24 21.75 18.81
N TYR A 506 -2.25 21.61 20.14
CA TYR A 506 -3.13 20.66 20.82
C TYR A 506 -4.61 20.80 20.43
N SER A 507 -5.07 22.03 20.14
CA SER A 507 -6.45 22.28 19.69
C SER A 507 -6.74 21.68 18.31
N LEU A 508 -5.77 21.71 17.39
CA LEU A 508 -5.91 21.11 16.06
C LEU A 508 -5.85 19.57 16.15
N LEU A 509 -4.97 19.04 17.01
CA LEU A 509 -4.87 17.59 17.21
C LEU A 509 -6.11 17.01 17.89
N LEU A 510 -6.72 17.73 18.83
CA LEU A 510 -7.97 17.35 19.48
C LEU A 510 -9.16 17.36 18.49
N ASP A 511 -9.26 18.39 17.64
CA ASP A 511 -10.27 18.48 16.60
C ASP A 511 -10.09 17.45 15.46
N GLU A 512 -8.86 17.07 15.12
CA GLU A 512 -8.60 15.94 14.21
C GLU A 512 -8.94 14.59 14.86
N LEU A 513 -8.58 14.37 16.13
CA LEU A 513 -8.89 13.15 16.87
C LEU A 513 -10.41 12.97 17.08
N ALA A 514 -11.12 14.03 17.48
CA ALA A 514 -12.57 14.02 17.62
C ALA A 514 -13.25 13.70 16.29
N ARG A 515 -12.87 14.36 15.19
CA ARG A 515 -13.44 14.06 13.85
C ARG A 515 -13.11 12.64 13.36
N TYR A 516 -11.91 12.13 13.63
CA TYR A 516 -11.57 10.73 13.32
C TYR A 516 -12.47 9.75 14.09
N ARG A 517 -12.59 9.94 15.41
CA ARG A 517 -13.46 9.14 16.28
C ARG A 517 -14.92 9.21 15.82
N ASP A 518 -15.46 10.41 15.62
CA ASP A 518 -16.88 10.63 15.33
C ASP A 518 -17.27 10.15 13.92
N ALA A 519 -16.33 10.17 12.97
CA ALA A 519 -16.51 9.55 11.65
C ALA A 519 -16.68 8.02 11.75
N TRP A 520 -15.90 7.35 12.61
CA TRP A 520 -16.07 5.91 12.89
C TRP A 520 -17.30 5.59 13.74
N LEU A 521 -17.68 6.47 14.68
CA LEU A 521 -18.86 6.25 15.52
C LEU A 521 -20.16 6.23 14.70
N ASP A 522 -20.29 7.05 13.66
CA ASP A 522 -21.54 7.17 12.89
C ASP A 522 -21.38 6.79 11.40
N LEU A 523 -20.24 6.21 11.01
CA LEU A 523 -19.86 5.88 9.63
C LEU A 523 -20.01 7.08 8.66
N LYS A 524 -19.70 8.29 9.15
CA LYS A 524 -19.75 9.59 8.45
C LYS A 524 -18.51 9.82 7.58
N PHE A 525 -18.28 8.93 6.63
CA PHE A 525 -17.19 9.04 5.64
C PHE A 525 -17.52 10.04 4.51
N GLU A 526 -16.46 10.52 3.85
CA GLU A 526 -16.55 11.33 2.62
C GLU A 526 -17.06 10.48 1.43
N THR A 527 -17.49 11.13 0.35
CA THR A 527 -18.01 10.45 -0.84
C THR A 527 -16.92 9.69 -1.60
N PRO A 528 -17.14 8.41 -2.00
CA PRO A 528 -16.23 7.69 -2.89
C PRO A 528 -16.00 8.43 -4.22
N PHE A 529 -14.80 8.32 -4.80
CA PHE A 529 -14.44 9.01 -6.05
C PHE A 529 -13.69 8.12 -7.05
N GLN A 530 -13.87 8.45 -8.33
CA GLN A 530 -13.21 7.82 -9.49
C GLN A 530 -12.89 8.93 -10.51
N GLN A 531 -11.81 8.80 -11.28
CA GLN A 531 -11.35 9.83 -12.22
C GLN A 531 -11.02 9.27 -13.60
N PHE A 532 -11.34 10.05 -14.64
CA PHE A 532 -11.04 9.79 -16.05
C PHE A 532 -11.13 11.11 -16.85
N SER A 533 -10.55 11.13 -18.06
CA SER A 533 -10.76 12.23 -19.03
C SER A 533 -12.06 12.02 -19.80
N GLU A 534 -12.71 13.12 -20.18
CA GLU A 534 -13.97 13.15 -20.93
C GLU A 534 -13.77 13.21 -22.45
N GLU A 535 -12.54 13.47 -22.89
CA GLU A 535 -12.16 13.62 -24.29
C GLU A 535 -11.41 12.39 -24.81
N ARG A 536 -11.42 12.20 -26.13
CA ARG A 536 -10.58 11.18 -26.77
C ARG A 536 -9.13 11.66 -26.76
N ALA A 537 -8.31 11.06 -25.91
CA ALA A 537 -6.86 11.21 -25.93
C ALA A 537 -6.31 10.86 -27.33
N LEU A 538 -5.65 11.85 -27.96
CA LEU A 538 -4.80 11.65 -29.13
C LEU A 538 -3.37 11.32 -28.70
N LEU A 539 -2.91 11.96 -27.62
CA LEU A 539 -1.63 11.75 -26.96
C LEU A 539 -1.79 12.04 -25.46
N TRP A 540 -0.89 11.54 -24.61
CA TRP A 540 -0.96 11.77 -23.16
C TRP A 540 0.39 11.58 -22.47
N ASP A 541 0.57 12.21 -21.31
CA ASP A 541 1.72 12.03 -20.41
C ASP A 541 1.22 11.99 -18.95
N PHE A 542 1.99 11.35 -18.07
CA PHE A 542 1.63 11.12 -16.67
C PHE A 542 2.86 11.29 -15.77
N ARG A 543 2.91 12.41 -15.03
CA ARG A 543 4.08 12.81 -14.23
C ARG A 543 3.65 13.58 -12.99
N GLY A 544 4.31 13.34 -11.86
CA GLY A 544 4.19 14.17 -10.66
C GLY A 544 2.80 14.21 -10.00
N GLY A 545 1.94 13.21 -10.23
CA GLY A 545 0.56 13.20 -9.72
C GLY A 545 -0.47 13.87 -10.65
N TYR A 546 -0.05 14.32 -11.83
CA TYR A 546 -0.94 14.86 -12.86
C TYR A 546 -1.01 13.89 -14.06
N TYR A 547 -2.21 13.74 -14.59
CA TYR A 547 -2.49 13.11 -15.88
C TYR A 547 -2.83 14.20 -16.90
N ALA A 548 -2.06 14.27 -17.99
CA ALA A 548 -2.18 15.28 -19.02
C ALA A 548 -2.60 14.63 -20.34
N VAL A 549 -3.70 15.10 -20.95
CA VAL A 549 -4.32 14.50 -22.14
C VAL A 549 -4.41 15.51 -23.26
N GLY A 550 -3.69 15.27 -24.36
CA GLY A 550 -3.81 16.02 -25.60
C GLY A 550 -5.01 15.54 -26.42
N PHE A 551 -5.85 16.46 -26.88
CA PHE A 551 -7.06 16.19 -27.66
C PHE A 551 -7.27 17.27 -28.74
N THR A 552 -8.27 17.08 -29.62
CA THR A 552 -8.72 18.08 -30.58
C THR A 552 -10.04 18.68 -30.14
N SER A 553 -10.12 20.01 -30.08
CA SER A 553 -11.33 20.77 -29.73
C SER A 553 -12.15 21.16 -30.95
N ALA A 554 -11.53 21.27 -32.12
CA ALA A 554 -12.21 21.55 -33.37
C ALA A 554 -12.85 20.29 -33.97
N SER A 555 -14.08 20.41 -34.49
CA SER A 555 -14.75 19.36 -35.26
C SER A 555 -14.22 19.22 -36.69
N THR A 556 -12.94 19.53 -36.91
CA THR A 556 -12.26 19.54 -38.21
C THR A 556 -11.49 18.26 -38.47
N THR A 557 -11.17 18.00 -39.73
CA THR A 557 -10.52 16.75 -40.21
C THR A 557 -9.02 16.65 -39.88
N THR A 558 -8.57 17.32 -38.82
CA THR A 558 -7.18 17.32 -38.33
C THR A 558 -7.00 16.20 -37.31
N SER A 559 -5.99 15.34 -37.54
CA SER A 559 -5.63 14.21 -36.69
C SER A 559 -4.90 14.60 -35.38
N ASP A 560 -4.60 15.89 -35.24
CA ASP A 560 -3.51 16.40 -34.42
C ASP A 560 -4.08 17.13 -33.19
N ALA A 561 -3.35 17.15 -32.08
CA ALA A 561 -3.86 17.76 -30.86
C ALA A 561 -3.77 19.29 -30.94
N ASP A 562 -4.89 19.98 -30.69
CA ASP A 562 -4.95 21.44 -30.54
C ASP A 562 -5.19 21.88 -29.08
N SER A 563 -5.51 20.93 -28.19
CA SER A 563 -5.96 21.18 -26.83
C SER A 563 -5.39 20.20 -25.82
N LEU A 564 -5.39 20.60 -24.55
CA LEU A 564 -4.82 19.86 -23.42
C LEU A 564 -5.80 19.88 -22.24
N GLU A 565 -6.13 18.71 -21.68
CA GLU A 565 -6.77 18.57 -20.37
C GLU A 565 -5.72 18.18 -19.33
N ILE A 566 -5.66 18.92 -18.21
CA ILE A 566 -4.83 18.58 -17.06
C ILE A 566 -5.75 18.11 -15.93
N ILE A 567 -5.50 16.88 -15.45
CA ILE A 567 -6.24 16.20 -14.39
C ILE A 567 -5.30 15.92 -13.21
N PRO A 568 -5.41 16.66 -12.10
CA PRO A 568 -4.75 16.31 -10.83
C PRO A 568 -5.37 15.03 -10.25
N LEU A 569 -4.56 14.09 -9.77
CA LEU A 569 -5.07 12.84 -9.17
C LEU A 569 -5.56 13.00 -7.71
N ASP A 570 -5.35 14.16 -7.09
CA ASP A 570 -5.89 14.47 -5.77
C ASP A 570 -7.27 15.16 -5.88
N SER A 571 -8.15 14.89 -4.94
CA SER A 571 -9.53 15.41 -4.94
C SER A 571 -9.63 16.92 -4.65
N SER A 572 -8.51 17.60 -4.38
CA SER A 572 -8.49 19.00 -3.92
C SER A 572 -8.26 20.03 -5.03
N HIS A 573 -8.01 19.59 -6.27
CA HIS A 573 -7.60 20.47 -7.37
C HIS A 573 -8.51 20.35 -8.60
N ALA A 574 -8.84 21.48 -9.21
CA ALA A 574 -9.76 21.54 -10.34
C ALA A 574 -9.11 21.03 -11.65
N ARG A 575 -9.84 20.18 -12.39
CA ARG A 575 -9.47 19.85 -13.79
C ARG A 575 -9.48 21.13 -14.62
N SER A 576 -8.60 21.20 -15.63
CA SER A 576 -8.51 22.39 -16.48
C SER A 576 -8.16 22.05 -17.93
N LYS A 577 -9.12 22.25 -18.83
CA LYS A 577 -8.92 22.19 -20.30
C LYS A 577 -8.26 23.49 -20.80
N LEU A 578 -7.56 23.43 -21.94
CA LEU A 578 -6.91 24.55 -22.62
C LEU A 578 -6.88 24.27 -24.12
N THR A 579 -7.37 25.20 -24.95
CA THR A 579 -7.11 25.18 -26.40
C THR A 579 -5.93 26.08 -26.72
N LEU A 580 -5.03 25.61 -27.56
CA LEU A 580 -3.79 26.27 -27.94
C LEU A 580 -3.93 26.86 -29.36
N PRO A 581 -3.27 27.99 -29.67
CA PRO A 581 -3.35 28.63 -30.99
C PRO A 581 -2.49 27.91 -32.05
N THR A 582 -2.09 26.66 -31.80
CA THR A 582 -1.20 25.87 -32.66
C THR A 582 -1.34 24.41 -32.29
N ASP A 583 -1.43 23.56 -33.30
CA ASP A 583 -1.42 22.10 -33.19
C ASP A 583 -0.04 21.55 -32.76
N PHE A 584 -0.04 20.39 -32.11
CA PHE A 584 1.13 19.69 -31.62
C PHE A 584 0.96 18.16 -31.71
N HIS A 585 2.08 17.45 -31.75
CA HIS A 585 2.18 16.03 -32.06
C HIS A 585 2.80 15.21 -30.92
N GLU A 586 3.59 15.85 -30.04
CA GLU A 586 4.22 15.26 -28.85
C GLU A 586 4.21 16.31 -27.73
N LEU A 587 4.09 15.88 -26.47
CA LEU A 587 4.29 16.74 -25.30
C LEU A 587 5.13 16.06 -24.21
N THR A 588 5.76 16.85 -23.36
CA THR A 588 6.21 16.38 -22.04
C THR A 588 6.26 17.52 -21.03
N PHE A 589 6.16 17.23 -19.73
CA PHE A 589 6.07 18.26 -18.70
C PHE A 589 6.85 17.94 -17.41
N ASP A 590 7.19 19.01 -16.68
CA ASP A 590 7.75 18.95 -15.34
C ASP A 590 6.98 19.89 -14.39
N SER A 591 6.04 19.29 -13.65
CA SER A 591 5.25 19.89 -12.57
C SER A 591 6.09 20.73 -11.60
N ASP A 592 7.25 20.22 -11.21
CA ASP A 592 8.09 20.76 -10.13
C ASP A 592 8.78 22.08 -10.55
N GLN A 593 8.78 22.40 -11.85
CA GLN A 593 9.36 23.60 -12.46
C GLN A 593 8.35 24.45 -13.25
N ASP A 594 7.05 24.13 -13.15
CA ASP A 594 5.99 24.78 -13.92
C ASP A 594 6.23 24.74 -15.45
N PHE A 595 6.79 23.64 -15.98
CA PHE A 595 7.30 23.59 -17.35
C PHE A 595 6.54 22.58 -18.23
N LEU A 596 6.09 23.01 -19.40
CA LEU A 596 5.43 22.19 -20.44
C LEU A 596 6.13 22.42 -21.79
N VAL A 597 6.53 21.34 -22.45
CA VAL A 597 7.05 21.34 -23.82
C VAL A 597 6.00 20.79 -24.77
N LEU A 598 5.74 21.50 -25.86
CA LEU A 598 4.92 21.07 -26.99
C LEU A 598 5.81 21.01 -28.23
N ALA A 599 5.72 19.92 -29.00
CA ALA A 599 6.47 19.76 -30.24
C ALA A 599 5.55 19.50 -31.45
N LYS A 600 5.98 20.04 -32.59
CA LYS A 600 5.44 19.85 -33.93
C LYS A 600 6.63 19.68 -34.88
N VAL A 601 6.40 19.09 -36.05
CA VAL A 601 7.42 19.07 -37.13
C VAL A 601 7.97 20.48 -37.34
N ASP A 602 9.30 20.60 -37.36
CA ASP A 602 10.05 21.86 -37.46
C ASP A 602 9.80 22.91 -36.35
N ALA A 603 9.08 22.62 -35.25
CA ALA A 603 8.76 23.62 -34.22
C ALA A 603 8.60 23.06 -32.79
N PHE A 604 9.32 23.66 -31.83
CA PHE A 604 9.18 23.44 -30.39
C PHE A 604 8.67 24.70 -29.70
N LYS A 605 7.85 24.53 -28.65
CA LYS A 605 7.22 25.62 -27.89
C LYS A 605 7.24 25.32 -26.40
N PHE A 606 7.79 26.25 -25.62
CA PHE A 606 7.90 26.17 -24.16
C PHE A 606 6.82 27.02 -23.50
N VAL A 607 6.00 26.38 -22.69
CA VAL A 607 4.83 26.95 -22.02
C VAL A 607 4.95 26.74 -20.52
N SER A 608 4.46 27.68 -19.71
CA SER A 608 4.23 27.45 -18.28
C SER A 608 3.03 26.51 -18.10
N PHE A 609 3.20 25.47 -17.28
CA PHE A 609 2.18 24.43 -17.06
C PHE A 609 0.92 24.99 -16.37
N MET A 610 1.12 25.92 -15.43
CA MET A 610 0.09 26.58 -14.62
C MET A 610 -0.38 27.90 -15.24
N LEU A 611 0.55 28.77 -15.68
CA LEU A 611 0.21 30.09 -16.24
C LEU A 611 -0.20 30.03 -17.72
N ARG A 612 0.12 28.94 -18.43
CA ARG A 612 -0.33 28.62 -19.80
C ARG A 612 0.11 29.64 -20.87
N LEU A 613 1.15 30.42 -20.55
CA LEU A 613 1.82 31.40 -21.40
C LEU A 613 3.25 30.93 -21.73
N ALA A 614 3.95 31.63 -22.62
CA ALA A 614 5.37 31.37 -22.91
C ALA A 614 6.20 31.31 -21.61
N HIS A 615 7.04 30.28 -21.44
CA HIS A 615 7.68 30.02 -20.15
C HIS A 615 8.68 31.14 -19.77
N PRO A 616 8.54 31.78 -18.60
CA PRO A 616 9.30 33.00 -18.26
C PRO A 616 10.80 32.78 -18.01
N LEU A 617 11.26 31.53 -17.83
CA LEU A 617 12.68 31.20 -17.64
C LEU A 617 13.37 30.72 -18.93
N ALA A 618 12.67 30.65 -20.06
CA ALA A 618 13.24 30.23 -21.34
C ALA A 618 13.71 31.44 -22.17
N GLU A 619 15.01 31.53 -22.46
CA GLU A 619 15.62 32.61 -23.26
C GLU A 619 14.95 32.76 -24.64
N ASN A 620 14.60 31.63 -25.28
CA ASN A 620 13.79 31.60 -26.49
C ASN A 620 12.66 30.56 -26.30
N PRO A 621 11.40 30.97 -26.06
CA PRO A 621 10.30 30.05 -25.77
C PRO A 621 9.68 29.38 -27.01
N MET A 622 10.16 29.67 -28.23
CA MET A 622 9.78 28.97 -29.47
C MET A 622 10.96 28.87 -30.43
N PHE A 623 11.09 27.76 -31.16
CA PHE A 623 12.17 27.55 -32.13
C PHE A 623 11.99 26.39 -33.10
N THR A 624 12.85 26.37 -34.12
CA THR A 624 13.04 25.26 -35.07
C THR A 624 14.37 24.57 -34.82
N VAL A 625 14.37 23.23 -34.96
CA VAL A 625 15.58 22.41 -35.05
C VAL A 625 15.68 21.87 -36.47
N GLN A 626 16.82 22.03 -37.11
CA GLN A 626 17.14 21.44 -38.40
C GLN A 626 18.17 20.33 -38.23
N VAL A 627 17.84 19.13 -38.71
CA VAL A 627 18.72 17.96 -38.74
C VAL A 627 19.16 17.65 -40.18
N ASP A 628 20.18 16.82 -40.34
CA ASP A 628 20.84 16.57 -41.64
C ASP A 628 20.07 15.54 -42.53
N PHE A 629 18.77 15.30 -42.26
CA PHE A 629 17.86 14.42 -43.00
C PHE A 629 16.39 14.92 -42.90
N PRO A 630 15.49 14.58 -43.84
CA PRO A 630 14.07 14.96 -43.72
C PRO A 630 13.40 14.23 -42.55
N ILE A 631 12.68 14.97 -41.72
CA ILE A 631 11.88 14.40 -40.62
C ILE A 631 10.61 13.78 -41.23
N PRO A 632 10.27 12.52 -40.95
CA PRO A 632 9.01 11.92 -41.40
C PRO A 632 7.78 12.65 -40.82
N ASP A 633 6.64 12.57 -41.52
CA ASP A 633 5.37 13.03 -40.96
C ASP A 633 4.97 12.10 -39.78
N PRO A 634 4.68 12.62 -38.57
CA PRO A 634 4.27 11.82 -37.41
C PRO A 634 3.00 10.99 -37.65
N LYS A 635 2.20 11.29 -38.68
CA LYS A 635 1.03 10.51 -39.08
C LYS A 635 1.43 9.20 -39.79
N ASP A 636 2.55 9.22 -40.52
CA ASP A 636 3.14 8.05 -41.19
C ASP A 636 4.13 7.30 -40.28
N GLU A 637 4.82 8.01 -39.38
CA GLU A 637 5.80 7.47 -38.42
C GLU A 637 5.68 8.15 -37.04
N PRO A 638 4.78 7.69 -36.15
CA PRO A 638 4.53 8.31 -34.84
C PRO A 638 5.72 8.35 -33.87
N GLN A 639 6.86 7.75 -34.21
CA GLN A 639 8.10 7.75 -33.44
C GLN A 639 9.19 8.65 -34.05
N ALA A 640 8.86 9.47 -35.06
CA ALA A 640 9.76 10.41 -35.71
C ALA A 640 10.44 11.39 -34.73
N PHE A 641 9.86 11.62 -33.55
CA PHE A 641 10.52 12.27 -32.42
C PHE A 641 10.03 11.76 -31.06
N THR A 642 10.80 12.03 -30.01
CA THR A 642 10.47 11.69 -28.61
C THR A 642 11.18 12.67 -27.66
N MET A 643 10.52 13.11 -26.59
CA MET A 643 11.09 14.08 -25.63
C MET A 643 11.14 13.56 -24.18
N GLU A 644 12.21 13.90 -23.44
CA GLU A 644 12.19 13.84 -21.96
C GLU A 644 12.87 15.09 -21.36
N VAL A 645 12.26 15.64 -20.30
CA VAL A 645 12.82 16.75 -19.50
C VAL A 645 13.22 16.27 -18.10
N MET A 646 14.32 16.84 -17.58
CA MET A 646 14.84 16.65 -16.23
C MET A 646 15.59 17.92 -15.81
N ASP A 647 15.13 18.61 -14.75
CA ASP A 647 15.77 19.86 -14.29
C ASP A 647 15.85 20.90 -15.45
N ALA A 648 16.96 21.62 -15.59
CA ALA A 648 17.21 22.51 -16.72
C ALA A 648 17.42 21.78 -18.07
N ILE A 649 17.50 20.45 -18.11
CA ILE A 649 17.87 19.67 -19.30
C ILE A 649 16.62 19.15 -20.01
N LEU A 650 16.48 19.46 -21.30
CA LEU A 650 15.56 18.81 -22.23
C LEU A 650 16.37 18.00 -23.24
N VAL A 651 15.96 16.75 -23.47
CA VAL A 651 16.50 15.89 -24.53
C VAL A 651 15.41 15.63 -25.56
N VAL A 652 15.78 15.75 -26.84
CA VAL A 652 14.92 15.48 -27.98
C VAL A 652 15.62 14.45 -28.87
N LYS A 653 14.94 13.33 -29.14
CA LYS A 653 15.27 12.43 -30.25
C LYS A 653 14.47 12.84 -31.48
N ILE A 654 15.10 12.82 -32.64
CA ILE A 654 14.50 12.92 -33.98
C ILE A 654 15.02 11.72 -34.79
N THR A 655 14.18 11.03 -35.55
CA THR A 655 14.59 9.83 -36.30
C THR A 655 13.77 9.61 -37.57
N ASP A 656 14.40 9.02 -38.57
CA ASP A 656 13.75 8.35 -39.70
C ASP A 656 13.97 6.83 -39.52
N PRO A 657 12.96 6.09 -39.02
CA PRO A 657 13.07 4.65 -38.81
C PRO A 657 13.25 3.84 -40.11
N ARG A 658 12.77 4.37 -41.24
CA ARG A 658 12.84 3.71 -42.56
C ARG A 658 14.22 3.88 -43.19
N ALA A 659 14.80 5.07 -43.10
CA ALA A 659 16.17 5.35 -43.54
C ALA A 659 17.25 4.96 -42.51
N ARG A 660 16.86 4.50 -41.30
CA ARG A 660 17.74 4.13 -40.19
C ARG A 660 18.67 5.29 -39.80
N LYS A 661 18.10 6.48 -39.66
CA LYS A 661 18.79 7.71 -39.26
C LYS A 661 18.24 8.23 -37.95
N TYR A 662 19.10 8.80 -37.14
CA TYR A 662 18.68 9.51 -35.93
C TYR A 662 19.60 10.68 -35.59
N GLU A 663 19.02 11.62 -34.87
CA GLU A 663 19.67 12.76 -34.25
C GLU A 663 19.07 12.92 -32.84
N LEU A 664 19.91 12.85 -31.81
CA LEU A 664 19.53 13.12 -30.43
C LEU A 664 20.31 14.31 -29.92
N ILE A 665 19.59 15.30 -29.41
CA ILE A 665 20.16 16.58 -28.99
C ILE A 665 19.65 16.90 -27.59
N ALA A 666 20.56 17.29 -26.71
CA ALA A 666 20.25 17.76 -25.36
C ALA A 666 20.61 19.25 -25.22
N TRP A 667 19.79 20.00 -24.52
CA TRP A 667 19.98 21.42 -24.26
C TRP A 667 19.54 21.79 -22.85
N ASN A 668 20.22 22.79 -22.29
CA ASN A 668 19.68 23.59 -21.21
C ASN A 668 18.52 24.43 -21.78
N TRP A 669 17.26 24.10 -21.45
CA TRP A 669 16.10 24.78 -22.04
C TRP A 669 15.95 26.23 -21.57
N LYS A 670 16.62 26.61 -20.47
CA LYS A 670 16.61 27.96 -19.89
C LYS A 670 17.59 28.88 -20.64
N THR A 671 18.87 28.50 -20.68
CA THR A 671 19.98 29.27 -21.31
C THR A 671 20.24 28.91 -22.77
N TRP A 672 19.47 27.97 -23.31
CA TRP A 672 19.58 27.55 -24.70
C TRP A 672 20.98 27.05 -25.10
N GLU A 673 21.67 26.46 -24.14
CA GLU A 673 23.03 25.95 -24.26
C GLU A 673 22.96 24.45 -24.63
N PRO A 674 23.53 24.02 -25.75
CA PRO A 674 23.55 22.61 -26.11
C PRO A 674 24.52 21.84 -25.19
N LEU A 675 24.11 20.65 -24.77
CA LEU A 675 24.79 19.82 -23.78
C LEU A 675 25.14 18.41 -24.30
N LEU A 676 24.56 18.01 -25.44
CA LEU A 676 24.86 16.75 -26.12
C LEU A 676 24.35 16.81 -27.57
N ARG A 677 25.08 16.20 -28.50
CA ARG A 677 24.61 15.77 -29.82
C ARG A 677 25.06 14.33 -30.04
N VAL A 678 24.17 13.43 -30.46
CA VAL A 678 24.49 12.06 -30.87
C VAL A 678 23.68 11.75 -32.12
N GLY A 679 24.31 11.27 -33.19
CA GLY A 679 23.64 10.99 -34.45
C GLY A 679 24.31 9.86 -35.21
N SER A 680 23.52 9.12 -36.00
CA SER A 680 24.01 8.07 -36.88
C SER A 680 23.12 7.98 -38.13
N ILE A 681 23.71 7.50 -39.22
CA ILE A 681 23.06 7.36 -40.54
C ILE A 681 22.77 5.90 -40.91
N SER A 682 23.05 4.96 -39.99
CA SER A 682 22.94 3.51 -40.18
C SER A 682 22.63 2.81 -38.86
N GLY A 683 21.59 3.27 -38.16
CA GLY A 683 21.21 2.76 -36.84
C GLY A 683 19.84 3.23 -36.34
N ALA A 684 19.48 2.77 -35.14
CA ALA A 684 18.27 3.16 -34.42
C ALA A 684 18.57 3.33 -32.93
N ILE A 685 17.92 4.28 -32.26
CA ILE A 685 18.05 4.50 -30.81
C ILE A 685 16.73 4.77 -30.10
N ASP A 686 16.75 4.52 -28.80
CA ASP A 686 15.93 5.25 -27.85
C ASP A 686 16.76 5.63 -26.60
N PHE A 687 16.25 6.51 -25.74
CA PHE A 687 17.03 7.08 -24.64
C PHE A 687 16.23 7.23 -23.34
N SER A 688 16.94 7.28 -22.22
CA SER A 688 16.41 7.82 -20.96
C SER A 688 17.54 8.35 -20.07
N PHE A 689 17.20 9.11 -19.02
CA PHE A 689 18.17 9.63 -18.07
C PHE A 689 18.67 8.56 -17.09
N LEU A 690 19.98 8.50 -16.87
CA LEU A 690 20.60 7.65 -15.84
C LEU A 690 20.86 8.44 -14.55
N GLN A 691 21.39 9.66 -14.70
CA GLN A 691 21.70 10.61 -13.62
C GLN A 691 21.57 12.05 -14.15
N LYS A 692 21.61 13.05 -13.27
CA LYS A 692 21.65 14.48 -13.67
C LYS A 692 22.78 14.84 -14.66
N THR A 693 23.87 14.08 -14.67
CA THR A 693 25.04 14.27 -15.54
C THR A 693 25.20 13.23 -16.64
N HIS A 694 24.34 12.19 -16.69
CA HIS A 694 24.53 11.06 -17.59
C HIS A 694 23.23 10.63 -18.27
N LEU A 695 23.29 10.54 -19.61
CA LEU A 695 22.25 9.98 -20.46
C LEU A 695 22.63 8.55 -20.86
N VAL A 696 21.65 7.67 -21.04
CA VAL A 696 21.86 6.33 -21.60
C VAL A 696 20.98 6.14 -22.83
N LEU A 697 21.62 5.74 -23.93
CA LEU A 697 20.98 5.39 -25.19
C LEU A 697 21.01 3.87 -25.36
N PHE A 698 19.86 3.27 -25.65
CA PHE A 698 19.79 1.94 -26.23
C PHE A 698 19.97 2.08 -27.74
N SER A 699 20.99 1.44 -28.31
CA SER A 699 21.38 1.57 -29.71
C SER A 699 21.38 0.22 -30.42
N ALA A 700 20.95 0.23 -31.68
CA ALA A 700 21.14 -0.86 -32.63
C ALA A 700 21.75 -0.30 -33.92
N GLU A 701 22.95 -0.76 -34.30
CA GLU A 701 23.63 -0.33 -35.52
C GLU A 701 23.76 -1.45 -36.56
N GLU A 702 23.95 -1.05 -37.82
CA GLU A 702 24.05 -1.97 -38.96
C GLU A 702 25.33 -2.82 -38.93
N LYS A 703 25.14 -4.13 -39.14
CA LYS A 703 26.23 -5.09 -39.32
C LYS A 703 25.94 -5.97 -40.54
N GLY A 704 26.31 -5.47 -41.71
CA GLY A 704 25.94 -6.05 -43.01
C GLY A 704 24.85 -5.21 -43.68
N LYS A 705 23.60 -5.70 -43.67
CA LYS A 705 22.40 -4.93 -44.08
C LYS A 705 21.34 -4.86 -42.98
N ASP A 706 21.70 -5.30 -41.77
CA ASP A 706 20.80 -5.69 -40.71
C ASP A 706 21.25 -5.04 -39.41
N LEU A 707 20.30 -4.49 -38.64
CA LEU A 707 20.55 -3.88 -37.33
C LEU A 707 20.79 -5.01 -36.32
N ARG A 708 22.06 -5.25 -35.98
CA ARG A 708 22.49 -6.42 -35.18
C ARG A 708 23.60 -6.11 -34.18
N LEU A 709 24.26 -4.95 -34.27
CA LEU A 709 25.15 -4.48 -33.20
C LEU A 709 24.31 -3.76 -32.15
N ILE A 710 23.95 -4.46 -31.07
CA ILE A 710 23.12 -3.91 -29.98
C ILE A 710 24.03 -3.48 -28.82
N GLU A 711 23.91 -2.22 -28.39
CA GLU A 711 24.76 -1.62 -27.35
C GLU A 711 23.95 -0.65 -26.47
N LEU A 712 24.30 -0.56 -25.17
CA LEU A 712 23.93 0.60 -24.35
C LEU A 712 25.10 1.58 -24.32
N LEU A 713 24.85 2.80 -24.80
CA LEU A 713 25.82 3.88 -24.93
C LEU A 713 25.57 4.92 -23.84
N LEU A 714 26.54 5.15 -22.97
CA LEU A 714 26.46 6.18 -21.93
C LEU A 714 27.17 7.45 -22.37
N TYR A 715 26.49 8.59 -22.23
CA TYR A 715 27.03 9.90 -22.55
C TYR A 715 27.04 10.82 -21.34
N SER A 716 28.14 11.56 -21.16
CA SER A 716 28.20 12.66 -20.20
C SER A 716 27.53 13.91 -20.78
N ILE A 717 26.67 14.54 -20.00
CA ILE A 717 25.92 15.75 -20.38
C ILE A 717 26.78 16.96 -20.01
N SER A 718 27.31 17.68 -21.00
CA SER A 718 28.27 18.77 -20.77
C SER A 718 28.25 19.84 -21.88
N PRO A 719 28.46 21.14 -21.59
CA PRO A 719 28.33 22.22 -22.57
C PRO A 719 29.14 22.03 -23.86
N GLN A 720 28.44 22.13 -24.99
CA GLN A 720 28.98 22.00 -26.33
C GLN A 720 29.36 23.37 -26.91
N ILE A 721 30.58 23.49 -27.45
CA ILE A 721 31.04 24.71 -28.14
C ILE A 721 30.52 24.66 -29.58
N SER A 722 29.73 25.66 -29.98
CA SER A 722 29.29 25.77 -31.37
C SER A 722 30.42 26.16 -32.32
N LYS A 723 30.41 25.59 -33.53
CA LYS A 723 31.26 26.01 -34.65
C LYS A 723 30.86 27.38 -35.21
N ARG A 724 29.70 27.90 -34.81
CA ARG A 724 29.08 29.14 -35.31
C ARG A 724 28.71 30.06 -34.14
N LYS A 725 28.50 31.35 -34.40
CA LYS A 725 27.99 32.27 -33.37
C LYS A 725 26.47 32.12 -33.24
N LYS A 726 25.95 31.99 -32.01
CA LYS A 726 24.51 32.09 -31.69
C LYS A 726 23.96 33.42 -32.25
N THR A 727 23.08 33.36 -33.27
CA THR A 727 22.45 34.56 -33.86
C THR A 727 20.99 34.35 -34.32
N SER A 728 20.34 33.23 -34.00
CA SER A 728 19.02 32.87 -34.51
C SER A 728 18.26 31.88 -33.61
N THR A 729 16.92 31.92 -33.67
CA THR A 729 15.99 30.92 -33.09
C THR A 729 15.88 29.63 -33.92
N LEU A 730 16.90 29.36 -34.74
CA LEU A 730 17.04 28.17 -35.58
C LEU A 730 18.32 27.46 -35.13
N PHE A 731 18.17 26.22 -34.68
CA PHE A 731 19.28 25.35 -34.30
C PHE A 731 19.61 24.42 -35.46
N HIS A 732 20.83 24.46 -35.99
CA HIS A 732 21.31 23.46 -36.94
C HIS A 732 22.11 22.40 -36.18
N ALA A 733 21.75 21.12 -36.29
CA ALA A 733 22.49 20.02 -35.66
C ALA A 733 23.97 20.01 -36.10
N SER A 734 24.20 20.25 -37.39
CA SER A 734 25.52 20.31 -38.05
C SER A 734 26.47 21.40 -37.52
N ASP A 735 25.99 22.41 -36.79
CA ASP A 735 26.85 23.44 -36.14
C ASP A 735 27.59 22.90 -34.89
N TYR A 736 27.34 21.63 -34.49
CA TYR A 736 27.92 20.97 -33.31
C TYR A 736 28.55 19.61 -33.66
N ASP A 737 29.50 19.17 -32.84
CA ASP A 737 30.14 17.86 -32.98
C ASP A 737 29.36 16.75 -32.27
N HIS A 738 29.41 15.54 -32.84
CA HIS A 738 28.87 14.36 -32.17
C HIS A 738 29.72 14.04 -30.95
N ALA A 739 29.05 13.84 -29.81
CA ALA A 739 29.69 13.35 -28.60
C ALA A 739 30.16 11.90 -28.76
N VAL A 740 31.15 11.52 -27.95
CA VAL A 740 31.67 10.16 -27.86
C VAL A 740 31.17 9.54 -26.55
N PRO A 741 30.69 8.28 -26.55
CA PRO A 741 30.21 7.65 -25.32
C PRO A 741 31.36 7.40 -24.35
N VAL A 742 31.10 7.59 -23.05
CA VAL A 742 32.07 7.33 -21.97
C VAL A 742 32.22 5.81 -21.75
N LEU A 743 31.09 5.10 -21.78
CA LEU A 743 31.01 3.66 -21.55
C LEU A 743 30.07 3.04 -22.61
N ILE A 744 30.51 1.93 -23.19
CA ILE A 744 29.76 1.12 -24.17
C ILE A 744 29.57 -0.26 -23.55
N LEU A 745 28.31 -0.67 -23.38
CA LEU A 745 27.93 -1.95 -22.79
C LEU A 745 27.27 -2.82 -23.87
N ARG A 746 27.99 -3.86 -24.32
CA ARG A 746 27.55 -4.69 -25.47
C ARG A 746 26.52 -5.73 -25.09
N PHE A 747 25.51 -5.92 -25.95
CA PHE A 747 24.55 -7.03 -25.89
C PHE A 747 25.02 -8.22 -26.75
N PRO A 748 24.37 -9.39 -26.65
CA PRO A 748 24.60 -10.48 -27.60
C PRO A 748 24.16 -10.05 -29.02
N GLU A 749 24.92 -10.44 -30.04
CA GLU A 749 24.51 -10.25 -31.45
C GLU A 749 23.34 -11.21 -31.77
N PRO A 750 22.23 -10.74 -32.39
CA PRO A 750 21.20 -11.61 -32.92
C PRO A 750 21.74 -12.64 -33.91
N GLU A 751 21.04 -13.77 -34.03
CA GLU A 751 21.33 -14.74 -35.09
C GLU A 751 21.29 -14.06 -36.48
N LYS A 752 22.06 -14.57 -37.44
CA LYS A 752 22.16 -13.98 -38.80
C LYS A 752 20.82 -13.89 -39.55
N SER A 753 19.82 -14.65 -39.11
CA SER A 753 18.45 -14.64 -39.61
C SER A 753 17.56 -13.58 -38.97
N TYR A 754 18.03 -12.80 -37.99
CA TYR A 754 17.24 -11.81 -37.25
C TYR A 754 17.88 -10.41 -37.24
N THR A 755 17.05 -9.37 -37.22
CA THR A 755 17.44 -7.96 -37.13
C THR A 755 16.53 -7.21 -36.17
N VAL A 756 17.03 -6.16 -35.53
CA VAL A 756 16.22 -5.28 -34.66
C VAL A 756 15.16 -4.54 -35.47
N MET A 757 13.95 -4.42 -34.90
CA MET A 757 12.87 -3.56 -35.40
C MET A 757 12.94 -2.20 -34.70
N PRO A 758 13.34 -1.10 -35.38
CA PRO A 758 13.45 0.23 -34.76
C PRO A 758 12.13 0.69 -34.13
N THR A 759 11.04 0.52 -34.87
CA THR A 759 9.71 1.09 -34.60
C THR A 759 8.97 0.48 -33.41
N ILE A 760 9.54 -0.49 -32.69
CA ILE A 760 9.06 -0.90 -31.36
C ILE A 760 10.21 -1.27 -30.39
N SER A 761 11.47 -0.89 -30.66
CA SER A 761 12.59 -1.19 -29.74
C SER A 761 13.03 0.07 -29.01
N PHE A 762 12.79 0.13 -27.69
CA PHE A 762 12.82 1.36 -26.91
C PHE A 762 13.35 1.16 -25.46
N ILE A 763 13.69 2.25 -24.77
CA ILE A 763 14.19 2.23 -23.38
C ILE A 763 13.50 3.30 -22.52
N LYS A 764 13.10 2.95 -21.30
CA LYS A 764 12.50 3.89 -20.34
C LYS A 764 13.00 3.74 -18.92
N SER A 765 12.93 4.84 -18.18
CA SER A 765 13.01 4.86 -16.72
C SER A 765 12.05 5.92 -16.15
N ASN A 766 10.96 5.47 -15.52
CA ASN A 766 9.85 6.34 -15.14
C ASN A 766 10.09 7.14 -13.86
N SER A 767 11.25 6.96 -13.21
CA SER A 767 11.69 7.73 -12.06
C SER A 767 12.84 8.67 -12.47
N THR A 768 12.49 9.81 -13.08
CA THR A 768 13.43 10.84 -13.54
C THR A 768 14.45 11.21 -12.43
N PRO A 769 15.77 11.16 -12.68
CA PRO A 769 16.78 11.44 -11.65
C PRO A 769 16.62 12.82 -11.01
N GLY A 770 16.51 12.83 -9.67
CA GLY A 770 16.30 14.03 -8.88
C GLY A 770 14.88 14.56 -8.81
N LYS A 771 13.90 13.97 -9.52
CA LYS A 771 12.47 14.35 -9.40
C LYS A 771 11.84 13.77 -8.13
N THR A 772 10.91 14.52 -7.54
CA THR A 772 10.19 14.10 -6.33
C THR A 772 9.22 12.96 -6.63
N VAL A 773 9.49 11.77 -6.07
CA VAL A 773 8.64 10.57 -6.22
C VAL A 773 7.64 10.44 -5.07
N TYR A 774 7.99 10.94 -3.88
CA TYR A 774 7.12 11.00 -2.72
C TYR A 774 7.18 12.39 -2.08
N ALA A 775 6.03 13.03 -1.90
CA ALA A 775 5.87 14.28 -1.15
C ALA A 775 4.75 14.12 -0.11
N LYS A 776 5.07 14.33 1.17
CA LYS A 776 4.09 14.55 2.25
C LYS A 776 4.59 15.60 3.25
N SER A 777 5.67 15.29 3.98
CA SER A 777 6.37 16.22 4.88
C SER A 777 7.86 16.40 4.54
N ALA A 778 8.38 15.58 3.63
CA ALA A 778 9.66 15.76 2.94
C ALA A 778 9.52 15.24 1.50
N GLY A 779 10.34 15.77 0.59
CA GLY A 779 10.45 15.28 -0.79
C GLY A 779 11.53 14.21 -0.91
N PHE A 780 11.19 13.04 -1.44
CA PHE A 780 12.15 11.97 -1.74
C PHE A 780 12.35 11.82 -3.24
N ALA A 781 13.61 11.79 -3.68
CA ALA A 781 14.01 11.62 -5.08
C ALA A 781 15.11 10.56 -5.21
N HIS A 782 15.13 9.84 -6.33
CA HIS A 782 16.25 8.97 -6.66
C HIS A 782 17.38 9.79 -7.32
N PRO A 783 18.64 9.74 -6.84
CA PRO A 783 19.76 10.48 -7.46
C PRO A 783 20.17 9.92 -8.83
N SER A 784 19.73 8.70 -9.14
CA SER A 784 19.93 7.97 -10.39
C SER A 784 18.75 7.04 -10.63
N SER A 785 18.34 6.82 -11.87
CA SER A 785 17.34 5.80 -12.21
C SER A 785 17.81 4.44 -11.68
N PRO A 786 17.04 3.73 -10.84
CA PRO A 786 17.51 2.51 -10.17
C PRO A 786 17.33 1.24 -11.00
N THR A 787 16.55 1.32 -12.08
CA THR A 787 16.35 0.27 -13.08
C THR A 787 16.04 0.94 -14.42
N LEU A 788 16.61 0.43 -15.51
CA LEU A 788 16.22 0.77 -16.88
C LEU A 788 15.41 -0.40 -17.45
N GLY A 789 14.36 -0.10 -18.19
CA GLY A 789 13.57 -1.09 -18.90
C GLY A 789 13.76 -0.92 -20.40
N VAL A 790 14.31 -1.93 -21.07
CA VAL A 790 14.39 -2.00 -22.54
C VAL A 790 13.29 -2.95 -23.03
N PHE A 791 12.54 -2.54 -24.05
CA PHE A 791 11.77 -3.45 -24.88
C PHE A 791 12.50 -3.60 -26.22
N LEU A 792 12.75 -4.84 -26.65
CA LEU A 792 13.53 -5.18 -27.83
C LEU A 792 12.72 -6.14 -28.69
N SER A 793 12.42 -5.75 -29.93
CA SER A 793 11.86 -6.66 -30.92
C SER A 793 12.85 -6.97 -32.02
N LEU A 794 12.95 -8.25 -32.36
CA LEU A 794 13.64 -8.75 -33.54
C LEU A 794 12.61 -9.25 -34.56
N TYR A 795 12.89 -9.08 -35.85
CA TYR A 795 12.15 -9.74 -36.94
C TYR A 795 13.09 -10.52 -37.84
N LYS A 796 12.56 -11.52 -38.54
CA LYS A 796 13.35 -12.43 -39.36
C LYS A 796 13.75 -11.80 -40.70
N SER A 797 15.03 -11.65 -40.96
CA SER A 797 15.58 -11.11 -42.21
C SER A 797 16.00 -12.25 -43.16
N PRO A 798 15.61 -12.24 -44.45
CA PRO A 798 14.80 -11.26 -45.16
C PRO A 798 13.33 -11.72 -45.33
N SER A 799 12.42 -11.37 -44.41
CA SER A 799 10.98 -11.55 -44.66
C SER A 799 10.43 -10.48 -45.60
N LEU A 800 9.48 -10.87 -46.47
CA LEU A 800 8.71 -9.96 -47.34
C LEU A 800 7.42 -9.45 -46.66
N HIS A 801 7.05 -10.06 -45.53
CA HIS A 801 5.91 -9.69 -44.69
C HIS A 801 6.37 -9.60 -43.23
N ALA A 802 5.82 -8.66 -42.47
CA ALA A 802 6.37 -8.25 -41.17
C ALA A 802 5.97 -9.17 -39.99
N ASP A 803 4.87 -9.91 -40.12
CA ASP A 803 4.16 -10.46 -38.95
C ASP A 803 4.44 -11.95 -38.63
N GLU A 804 5.00 -12.73 -39.56
CA GLU A 804 5.02 -14.20 -39.42
C GLU A 804 6.05 -14.76 -38.42
N GLU A 805 7.20 -14.11 -38.24
CA GLU A 805 8.19 -14.49 -37.20
C GLU A 805 8.84 -13.23 -36.58
N THR A 806 8.31 -12.79 -35.43
CA THR A 806 8.91 -11.75 -34.57
C THR A 806 9.20 -12.29 -33.18
N ALA A 807 10.33 -11.89 -32.60
CA ALA A 807 10.77 -12.30 -31.26
C ALA A 807 10.94 -11.06 -30.38
N ARG A 808 10.14 -10.94 -29.32
CA ARG A 808 10.09 -9.75 -28.45
C ARG A 808 10.57 -10.07 -27.05
N PHE A 809 11.40 -9.17 -26.51
CA PHE A 809 12.06 -9.29 -25.22
C PHE A 809 11.82 -8.04 -24.38
N LEU A 810 11.40 -8.26 -23.14
CA LEU A 810 11.35 -7.25 -22.10
C LEU A 810 12.56 -7.44 -21.19
N ILE A 811 13.38 -6.40 -21.02
CA ILE A 811 14.71 -6.51 -20.41
C ILE A 811 14.84 -5.47 -19.29
N ALA A 812 14.86 -5.92 -18.04
CA ALA A 812 15.11 -5.09 -16.88
C ALA A 812 16.60 -5.04 -16.56
N ILE A 813 17.14 -3.85 -16.31
CA ILE A 813 18.58 -3.59 -16.21
C ILE A 813 18.91 -2.84 -14.93
N SER A 814 19.68 -3.48 -14.05
CA SER A 814 20.14 -2.95 -12.77
C SER A 814 21.27 -1.94 -12.98
N THR A 815 20.93 -0.65 -12.89
CA THR A 815 21.88 0.45 -13.09
C THR A 815 23.04 0.46 -12.10
N ARG A 816 22.91 -0.23 -10.95
CA ARG A 816 24.00 -0.37 -9.97
C ARG A 816 25.32 -0.83 -10.62
N TYR A 817 25.26 -1.79 -11.54
CA TYR A 817 26.46 -2.32 -12.18
C TYR A 817 27.07 -1.29 -13.15
N ILE A 818 26.23 -0.59 -13.90
CA ILE A 818 26.61 0.51 -14.79
C ILE A 818 27.29 1.64 -14.00
N LEU A 819 26.74 2.00 -12.84
CA LEU A 819 27.30 3.03 -11.96
C LEU A 819 28.63 2.62 -11.30
N LEU A 820 28.90 1.31 -11.12
CA LEU A 820 30.20 0.85 -10.64
C LEU A 820 31.29 1.08 -11.70
N TYR A 821 31.04 0.73 -12.96
CA TYR A 821 31.98 1.03 -14.05
C TYR A 821 32.28 2.53 -14.17
N LEU A 822 31.29 3.41 -13.98
CA LEU A 822 31.52 4.87 -13.96
C LEU A 822 32.36 5.36 -12.76
N ILE A 823 32.38 4.63 -11.64
CA ILE A 823 33.19 4.93 -10.45
C ILE A 823 34.60 4.35 -10.56
N GLU A 824 34.75 3.21 -11.26
CA GLU A 824 36.01 2.50 -11.45
C GLU A 824 36.81 2.99 -12.67
N LEU A 825 36.17 3.71 -13.61
CA LEU A 825 36.78 4.25 -14.84
C LEU A 825 36.73 5.79 -14.97
N PRO A 826 37.02 6.60 -13.93
CA PRO A 826 37.07 8.05 -14.06
C PRO A 826 38.22 8.51 -14.99
N ASP A 827 38.01 9.64 -15.67
CA ASP A 827 39.00 10.36 -16.49
C ASP A 827 39.67 9.58 -17.65
N GLN A 828 39.03 8.55 -18.21
CA GLN A 828 39.46 7.98 -19.49
C GLN A 828 39.05 8.84 -20.69
N LYS A 829 40.02 9.11 -21.59
CA LYS A 829 39.80 9.88 -22.84
C LYS A 829 39.16 9.09 -23.99
N CYS A 830 38.94 7.79 -23.80
CA CYS A 830 38.42 6.88 -24.82
C CYS A 830 37.26 6.06 -24.23
N SER A 831 36.28 5.73 -25.07
CA SER A 831 35.15 4.88 -24.70
C SER A 831 35.62 3.52 -24.17
N SER A 832 35.28 3.20 -22.93
CA SER A 832 35.49 1.86 -22.38
C SER A 832 34.41 0.92 -22.93
N VAL A 833 34.80 -0.18 -23.58
CA VAL A 833 33.87 -1.17 -24.15
C VAL A 833 33.85 -2.41 -23.28
N ILE A 834 32.72 -2.69 -22.63
CA ILE A 834 32.53 -3.87 -21.78
C ILE A 834 31.75 -4.94 -22.57
N PRO A 835 32.31 -6.15 -22.78
CA PRO A 835 31.63 -7.22 -23.47
C PRO A 835 30.50 -7.81 -22.61
N TRP A 836 29.51 -8.42 -23.28
CA TRP A 836 28.30 -8.96 -22.64
C TRP A 836 28.57 -9.85 -21.42
N ASP A 837 29.57 -10.72 -21.51
CA ASP A 837 29.85 -11.75 -20.50
C ASP A 837 30.32 -11.16 -19.15
N GLU A 838 30.91 -9.97 -19.16
CA GLU A 838 31.36 -9.25 -17.96
C GLU A 838 30.21 -8.55 -17.23
N TRP A 839 29.38 -7.78 -17.94
CA TRP A 839 28.34 -6.93 -17.32
C TRP A 839 26.93 -7.53 -17.38
N GLY A 840 26.54 -8.09 -18.52
CA GLY A 840 25.14 -8.25 -18.92
C GLY A 840 24.41 -9.38 -18.19
N THR A 841 25.11 -10.50 -17.99
CA THR A 841 24.63 -11.69 -17.25
C THR A 841 24.25 -11.35 -15.79
N ASN A 842 25.01 -10.46 -15.17
CA ASN A 842 24.84 -10.01 -13.78
C ASN A 842 23.90 -8.81 -13.64
N ALA A 843 23.89 -7.91 -14.63
CA ALA A 843 23.12 -6.66 -14.58
C ALA A 843 21.68 -6.78 -15.10
N THR A 844 21.36 -7.74 -15.97
CA THR A 844 20.08 -7.79 -16.69
C THR A 844 19.18 -8.97 -16.31
N ARG A 845 17.87 -8.85 -16.57
CA ARG A 845 16.88 -9.94 -16.56
C ARG A 845 15.96 -9.81 -17.77
N TRP A 846 15.85 -10.88 -18.56
CA TRP A 846 15.12 -10.92 -19.81
C TRP A 846 13.86 -11.77 -19.66
N PHE A 847 12.77 -11.33 -20.27
CA PHE A 847 11.50 -12.03 -20.37
C PHE A 847 11.10 -12.07 -21.84
N VAL A 848 10.64 -13.22 -22.33
CA VAL A 848 9.94 -13.27 -23.62
C VAL A 848 8.57 -12.62 -23.44
N SER A 849 8.15 -11.78 -24.39
CA SER A 849 6.89 -11.07 -24.35
C SER A 849 6.05 -11.43 -25.55
N ASP A 850 4.95 -12.15 -25.33
CA ASP A 850 3.99 -12.44 -26.39
C ASP A 850 3.14 -11.17 -26.70
N ASP A 851 3.00 -10.27 -25.73
CA ASP A 851 2.23 -9.02 -25.80
C ASP A 851 2.90 -7.89 -26.62
N ASN A 852 2.08 -7.10 -27.31
CA ASN A 852 2.48 -5.81 -27.90
C ASN A 852 2.51 -4.71 -26.82
N ILE A 853 3.67 -4.53 -26.18
CA ILE A 853 3.89 -3.43 -25.23
C ILE A 853 4.19 -2.14 -26.01
N TYR A 854 3.28 -1.18 -25.96
CA TYR A 854 3.44 0.13 -26.60
C TYR A 854 4.39 1.04 -25.81
N GLN A 855 5.23 1.81 -26.51
CA GLN A 855 6.20 2.75 -25.91
C GLN A 855 5.55 3.82 -25.03
N TRP A 856 4.29 4.18 -25.31
CA TRP A 856 3.51 5.17 -24.55
C TRP A 856 2.83 4.61 -23.29
N ALA A 857 2.88 3.29 -23.04
CA ALA A 857 2.35 2.71 -21.81
C ALA A 857 3.41 2.74 -20.70
N TYR A 858 3.16 3.43 -19.59
CA TYR A 858 4.10 3.48 -18.46
C TYR A 858 4.11 2.20 -17.62
N TRP A 859 4.87 1.20 -18.08
CA TRP A 859 5.00 -0.13 -17.45
C TRP A 859 6.03 -0.23 -16.32
N MET A 860 6.71 0.85 -15.91
CA MET A 860 7.59 0.84 -14.73
C MET A 860 7.30 1.95 -13.70
N SER A 861 7.84 1.81 -12.50
CA SER A 861 8.07 2.91 -11.56
C SER A 861 9.20 2.58 -10.59
N GLY A 862 10.27 3.39 -10.59
CA GLY A 862 11.48 3.12 -9.81
C GLY A 862 12.13 1.80 -10.23
N THR A 863 11.99 0.77 -9.38
CA THR A 863 12.48 -0.59 -9.62
C THR A 863 11.39 -1.56 -10.07
N ARG A 864 10.12 -1.16 -10.07
CA ARG A 864 8.98 -2.05 -10.31
C ARG A 864 8.56 -2.03 -11.77
N LEU A 865 8.22 -3.20 -12.29
CA LEU A 865 7.61 -3.48 -13.58
C LEU A 865 6.18 -3.97 -13.35
N ILE A 866 5.22 -3.28 -13.96
CA ILE A 866 3.86 -3.77 -14.17
C ILE A 866 3.86 -4.42 -15.55
N ARG A 867 3.60 -5.72 -15.64
CA ARG A 867 3.20 -6.34 -16.93
C ARG A 867 1.68 -6.29 -17.07
N VAL A 868 1.21 -6.47 -18.30
CA VAL A 868 -0.17 -6.23 -18.72
C VAL A 868 -0.57 -7.31 -19.73
N HIS A 869 -1.47 -8.22 -19.36
CA HIS A 869 -1.44 -9.60 -19.87
C HIS A 869 -2.78 -10.32 -19.85
N GLU A 870 -3.11 -11.08 -20.91
CA GLU A 870 -4.43 -11.69 -21.14
C GLU A 870 -4.67 -13.02 -20.42
N ASN A 871 -5.79 -13.09 -19.68
CA ASN A 871 -6.35 -14.31 -19.12
C ASN A 871 -7.29 -14.95 -20.17
N PRO A 872 -7.03 -16.16 -20.67
CA PRO A 872 -7.88 -16.79 -21.71
C PRO A 872 -9.27 -17.23 -21.22
N VAL A 873 -9.60 -17.01 -19.93
CA VAL A 873 -10.86 -17.40 -19.27
C VAL A 873 -11.64 -16.19 -18.72
N SER A 874 -11.12 -14.96 -18.83
CA SER A 874 -11.82 -13.72 -18.45
C SER A 874 -11.65 -12.61 -19.48
N VAL A 875 -12.59 -11.66 -19.52
CA VAL A 875 -12.48 -10.41 -20.30
C VAL A 875 -11.66 -9.36 -19.55
N LEU A 876 -11.54 -9.51 -18.23
CA LEU A 876 -10.54 -8.84 -17.41
C LEU A 876 -9.26 -9.69 -17.36
N ARG A 877 -8.19 -9.13 -16.79
CA ARG A 877 -6.87 -9.77 -16.73
C ARG A 877 -6.18 -9.46 -15.37
N ASP A 878 -5.55 -10.44 -14.72
CA ASP A 878 -5.35 -10.50 -13.24
C ASP A 878 -4.07 -9.84 -12.68
N LEU A 879 -3.99 -9.44 -11.39
CA LEU A 879 -2.93 -8.52 -10.89
C LEU A 879 -1.86 -9.07 -9.90
N SER A 880 -0.58 -8.79 -10.20
CA SER A 880 0.59 -8.70 -9.30
C SER A 880 1.70 -7.84 -9.95
N ILE A 881 2.87 -7.65 -9.33
CA ILE A 881 3.93 -6.69 -9.77
C ILE A 881 5.35 -7.29 -9.63
N LEU A 882 6.24 -7.02 -10.60
CA LEU A 882 7.64 -7.49 -10.63
C LEU A 882 8.61 -6.41 -10.12
N ASP A 883 9.09 -6.50 -8.87
CA ASP A 883 10.08 -5.55 -8.32
C ASP A 883 11.53 -6.01 -8.58
N PHE A 884 12.29 -5.25 -9.37
CA PHE A 884 13.71 -5.50 -9.70
C PHE A 884 14.70 -4.87 -8.73
N ASN A 885 14.26 -4.37 -7.57
CA ASN A 885 15.18 -3.84 -6.56
C ASN A 885 16.06 -4.98 -6.04
N SER A 886 17.21 -5.21 -6.68
CA SER A 886 18.11 -6.33 -6.38
C SER A 886 18.64 -6.34 -4.94
N ARG A 887 18.47 -5.26 -4.18
CA ARG A 887 18.77 -5.23 -2.74
C ARG A 887 17.58 -5.70 -1.92
N THR A 888 16.36 -5.22 -2.22
CA THR A 888 15.10 -5.82 -1.71
C THR A 888 14.99 -7.30 -2.11
N ILE A 889 15.13 -7.68 -3.39
CA ILE A 889 15.12 -9.08 -3.83
C ILE A 889 16.26 -9.87 -3.19
N ARG A 890 17.50 -9.36 -3.07
CA ARG A 890 18.53 -10.14 -2.34
C ARG A 890 18.22 -10.22 -0.86
N ARG A 891 17.52 -9.27 -0.26
CA ARG A 891 16.97 -9.42 1.09
C ARG A 891 15.75 -10.40 1.10
N PHE A 892 15.02 -10.58 -0.02
CA PHE A 892 13.87 -11.48 -0.28
C PHE A 892 14.16 -12.77 -1.12
N GLY A 893 15.42 -13.17 -1.38
CA GLY A 893 15.75 -14.36 -2.18
C GLY A 893 17.03 -15.11 -1.85
N SER A 894 17.79 -14.69 -0.83
CA SER A 894 19.04 -15.32 -0.40
C SER A 894 18.86 -16.30 0.76
N SER A 895 17.96 -15.98 1.69
CA SER A 895 17.42 -16.98 2.61
C SER A 895 16.62 -18.07 1.94
N SER A 896 16.68 -18.22 0.61
CA SER A 896 16.08 -19.35 -0.10
C SER A 896 17.05 -20.17 -0.94
N SER A 897 18.28 -20.44 -0.46
CA SER A 897 19.32 -21.07 -1.28
C SER A 897 20.37 -21.96 -0.59
N GLU A 898 19.93 -22.94 0.23
CA GLU A 898 20.79 -24.04 0.74
C GLU A 898 20.21 -25.47 0.53
N LYS A 899 18.95 -25.66 0.08
CA LYS A 899 18.47 -26.98 -0.45
C LYS A 899 17.79 -26.88 -1.82
N SER A 900 18.54 -26.28 -2.74
CA SER A 900 18.86 -26.88 -4.05
C SER A 900 19.09 -28.42 -3.96
N PHE A 901 19.03 -29.24 -5.01
CA PHE A 901 19.05 -29.04 -6.48
C PHE A 901 18.01 -29.98 -7.15
N GLY A 902 17.64 -29.71 -8.41
CA GLY A 902 16.68 -30.56 -9.15
C GLY A 902 16.57 -30.24 -10.65
N ILE A 903 17.67 -30.41 -11.39
CA ILE A 903 17.83 -30.14 -12.84
C ILE A 903 16.62 -30.57 -13.69
N HIS A 904 15.93 -29.64 -14.36
CA HIS A 904 15.73 -29.65 -15.83
C HIS A 904 15.12 -28.32 -16.34
N GLN A 905 14.70 -28.27 -17.60
CA GLN A 905 14.62 -27.03 -18.40
C GLN A 905 13.33 -26.21 -18.23
N PRO A 906 13.40 -24.87 -18.47
CA PRO A 906 12.25 -23.96 -18.62
C PRO A 906 11.50 -24.23 -19.96
N PRO A 907 10.37 -23.57 -20.33
CA PRO A 907 9.90 -22.27 -19.82
C PRO A 907 8.38 -22.03 -19.64
N LYS A 908 8.01 -20.97 -18.91
CA LYS A 908 7.43 -19.71 -19.43
C LYS A 908 7.14 -18.72 -18.29
N ALA A 909 7.14 -17.41 -18.60
CA ALA A 909 6.91 -16.33 -17.64
C ALA A 909 5.55 -15.65 -17.91
N THR A 910 4.59 -15.92 -17.03
CA THR A 910 3.13 -15.79 -17.25
C THR A 910 2.55 -14.99 -16.05
N ILE A 911 1.70 -13.98 -16.20
CA ILE A 911 0.36 -14.02 -16.81
C ILE A 911 -0.61 -12.97 -16.16
N ILE A 912 -0.25 -11.68 -16.09
CA ILE A 912 -0.81 -10.59 -15.22
C ILE A 912 -0.52 -9.17 -15.80
N SER A 913 -1.38 -8.17 -16.06
CA SER A 913 -2.79 -7.85 -15.70
C SER A 913 -3.55 -6.97 -16.73
N SER A 914 -4.85 -6.67 -16.57
CA SER A 914 -5.55 -5.43 -17.00
C SER A 914 -6.99 -5.41 -16.49
N PHE A 915 -7.43 -4.28 -15.94
CA PHE A 915 -8.84 -3.90 -15.97
C PHE A 915 -9.13 -3.01 -17.18
N ARG A 916 -10.41 -2.91 -17.59
CA ARG A 916 -10.89 -1.87 -18.51
C ARG A 916 -12.25 -1.31 -18.10
N PHE A 917 -12.37 0.01 -18.27
CA PHE A 917 -13.52 0.90 -18.05
C PHE A 917 -13.35 2.06 -19.05
N LEU A 918 -14.33 2.91 -19.40
CA LEU A 918 -15.77 3.05 -19.11
C LEU A 918 -16.39 3.89 -20.26
N GLN A 919 -17.71 4.14 -20.30
CA GLN A 919 -18.29 5.51 -20.27
C GLN A 919 -19.83 5.59 -20.47
N LYS A 920 -20.39 6.72 -19.99
CA LYS A 920 -21.74 7.26 -20.22
C LYS A 920 -21.65 8.50 -21.13
N ARG A 921 -22.78 9.12 -21.53
CA ARG A 921 -22.85 10.58 -21.85
C ARG A 921 -24.22 11.21 -21.49
N SER A 922 -24.45 12.48 -21.85
CA SER A 922 -25.37 13.46 -21.21
C SER A 922 -25.89 14.53 -22.21
N ASP A 923 -27.04 15.22 -21.95
CA ASP A 923 -27.40 16.63 -22.35
C ASP A 923 -28.92 16.93 -22.09
N GLN A 924 -29.50 18.16 -21.97
CA GLN A 924 -28.99 19.55 -21.80
C GLN A 924 -30.06 20.53 -21.20
N ILE A 925 -29.59 21.57 -20.48
CA ILE A 925 -30.06 23.00 -20.30
C ILE A 925 -31.49 23.48 -20.69
N THR A 926 -32.15 24.33 -19.87
CA THR A 926 -32.82 25.62 -20.29
C THR A 926 -33.28 26.60 -19.15
N GLU A 927 -33.71 27.82 -19.54
CA GLU A 927 -33.83 29.11 -18.79
C GLU A 927 -35.14 29.42 -18.00
N ASN A 928 -35.14 30.37 -17.01
CA ASN A 928 -35.71 31.77 -17.16
C ASN A 928 -35.83 32.67 -15.88
N LYS A 929 -35.46 33.96 -16.04
CA LYS A 929 -36.03 35.26 -15.53
C LYS A 929 -36.40 35.58 -14.04
N SER A 930 -35.64 36.55 -13.49
CA SER A 930 -36.09 37.94 -13.11
C SER A 930 -36.36 38.39 -11.64
N CYS A 931 -36.08 39.70 -11.42
CA CYS A 931 -36.51 40.65 -10.37
C CYS A 931 -35.71 40.87 -9.04
N ILE A 932 -35.81 42.12 -8.57
CA ILE A 932 -35.04 42.93 -7.57
C ILE A 932 -36.08 43.96 -7.02
N PRO A 933 -36.06 44.51 -5.76
CA PRO A 933 -34.92 44.88 -4.89
C PRO A 933 -35.00 44.53 -3.37
N GLN A 934 -34.00 45.01 -2.64
CA GLN A 934 -33.78 45.09 -1.17
C GLN A 934 -34.59 46.25 -0.49
N PRO A 935 -34.31 46.62 0.79
CA PRO A 935 -34.45 45.91 2.07
C PRO A 935 -35.42 46.70 3.03
N PRO A 936 -35.47 46.47 4.37
CA PRO A 936 -34.38 46.84 5.30
C PRO A 936 -33.75 45.65 6.06
#